data_AF-A0A1Y6B6C2-F1
#
_entry.id   AF-A0A1Y6B6C2-F1
#
_cell.length_a   1.000
_cell.length_b   1.000
_cell.length_c   1.000
_cell.angle_alpha   90.00
_cell.angle_beta   90.00
_cell.angle_gamma   90.00
#
_symmetry.space_group_name_H-M   'P 1'
#
loop_
_entity.id
_entity.type
_entity.pdbx_description
1 polymer ?
#
loop_
_entity_poly.entity_id
_entity_poly.type
_entity_poly.pdbx_seq_one_letter_code
_entity_poly.pdbx_strand_id
1 'polypeptide(L)'
;MKYFLVLSLFWTAIGLAQETNVSAQRLELKTKNQVNSRIEPILRRLCSGNCEIVEVQVDIQPKVSDGQDMGFEGTLDDVRPQEFEVRKISMDIQIDSRITEENKQRLERIIILNLRSFALAAEVNWSQIMIPRIGGNNDSLDALKSNLDSQLRTQINKVINRYCPDQCILEQISVRGEPLTLDQSKALPERRVVKGLTGDMNMRVDQVLIDMTMDEALAEVQREKIAQILRARTRFVTPVEFGINVTPFPETYLSVKERQKMEQEDPYGLEKLRQMLIMFRDLAGTKEIITNTKSELDRSISSETSSESTSSSESSETTASNNTSTAKRLDINSESSVESMSTEEIAIYVACLILLLTLMAIALMKFSRANKAANEMVVASQGPGAHHRGGLSRGGEEEGEFAMGGDTVVREGPDAVVADSSVRLNLKVKAMKEELLKMFMEQPKVAKDTFSRMIREDGIEETAKYVFVFGHIVVFELLSDPTLQRDLYELSEYYHRSDYRFSIKEEYDLLSILKTRVTASEIRVLTQKSSEKFEFLTKLDAGQIYNLIKDEKIQVQSIVLTQLDRKKRTAVFEMYQGQSKVKLLAELSEADAIPKEYLLNVAQALQKKVKASPEYDTENLRSSDILLDLLERSSLQEQKKLMSTLQENNAETARSLKMKLVTVEILPYLKDGHLLEVILGMERESLLMFLAACPDHIRDLLINKAPEELADSWIEDLESIGAVDEGNSRMASMKVTNRIRNLANNGVISLLEINDMIFSQDHGSPEDQDYMPSLDSHVVAA
;
A
#
# COMPACT_ATOMS: atom_id res chain seq x y z
N MET A 1 -39.67 5.35 6.01
CA MET A 1 -39.01 6.10 7.11
C MET A 1 -37.57 5.65 7.32
N LYS A 2 -37.24 4.52 7.99
CA LYS A 2 -35.83 4.17 8.34
C LYS A 2 -34.80 4.33 7.21
N TYR A 3 -35.06 3.84 6.00
CA TYR A 3 -34.16 4.07 4.85
C TYR A 3 -33.94 5.54 4.47
N PHE A 4 -34.98 6.38 4.62
CA PHE A 4 -34.88 7.83 4.37
C PHE A 4 -34.02 8.51 5.44
N LEU A 5 -34.11 8.04 6.69
CA LEU A 5 -33.32 8.50 7.83
C LEU A 5 -31.84 8.10 7.69
N VAL A 6 -31.55 6.86 7.26
CA VAL A 6 -30.17 6.41 6.99
C VAL A 6 -29.60 7.13 5.76
N LEU A 7 -30.39 7.33 4.70
CA LEU A 7 -29.92 8.06 3.53
C LEU A 7 -29.71 9.55 3.82
N SER A 8 -30.55 10.18 4.65
CA SER A 8 -30.32 11.55 5.11
C SER A 8 -29.11 11.64 6.04
N LEU A 9 -28.92 10.70 6.99
CA LEU A 9 -27.74 10.65 7.85
C LEU A 9 -26.44 10.46 7.05
N PHE A 10 -26.46 9.66 5.98
CA PHE A 10 -25.33 9.48 5.08
C PHE A 10 -25.08 10.73 4.20
N TRP A 11 -26.14 11.40 3.73
CA TRP A 11 -26.03 12.69 3.04
C TRP A 11 -25.58 13.83 3.96
N THR A 12 -25.96 13.83 5.25
CA THR A 12 -25.43 14.79 6.22
C THR A 12 -24.02 14.44 6.65
N ALA A 13 -23.62 13.17 6.70
CA ALA A 13 -22.22 12.79 6.96
C ALA A 13 -21.29 13.22 5.81
N ILE A 14 -21.70 12.97 4.56
CA ILE A 14 -20.99 13.47 3.37
C ILE A 14 -21.07 15.00 3.31
N GLY A 15 -22.23 15.58 3.62
CA GLY A 15 -22.44 17.03 3.69
C GLY A 15 -21.50 17.69 4.70
N LEU A 16 -21.42 17.20 5.93
CA LEU A 16 -20.50 17.66 6.97
C LEU A 16 -19.03 17.45 6.57
N ALA A 17 -18.68 16.34 5.93
CA ALA A 17 -17.34 16.11 5.40
C ALA A 17 -16.97 17.07 4.25
N GLN A 18 -17.95 17.49 3.43
CA GLN A 18 -17.75 18.54 2.43
C GLN A 18 -17.73 19.93 3.05
N GLU A 19 -18.62 20.23 4.01
CA GLU A 19 -18.71 21.53 4.69
C GLU A 19 -17.50 21.83 5.55
N THR A 20 -16.94 20.84 6.27
CA THR A 20 -15.67 20.99 7.01
C THR A 20 -14.52 21.33 6.07
N ASN A 21 -14.30 20.55 5.01
CA ASN A 21 -13.28 20.84 3.99
C ASN A 21 -13.49 22.21 3.32
N VAL A 22 -14.73 22.54 2.96
CA VAL A 22 -15.09 23.86 2.38
C VAL A 22 -14.90 24.99 3.40
N SER A 23 -15.11 24.77 4.70
CA SER A 23 -14.89 25.78 5.74
C SER A 23 -13.39 26.05 5.95
N ALA A 24 -12.56 25.01 5.94
CA ALA A 24 -11.11 25.14 5.97
C ALA A 24 -10.60 25.86 4.71
N GLN A 25 -11.02 25.46 3.51
CA GLN A 25 -10.66 26.12 2.24
C GLN A 25 -11.12 27.59 2.18
N ARG A 26 -12.31 27.92 2.72
CA ARG A 26 -12.79 29.31 2.85
C ARG A 26 -11.93 30.12 3.82
N LEU A 27 -11.52 29.53 4.94
CA LEU A 27 -10.61 30.17 5.90
C LEU A 27 -9.21 30.38 5.28
N GLU A 28 -8.72 29.40 4.52
CA GLU A 28 -7.46 29.46 3.78
C GLU A 28 -7.45 30.61 2.77
N LEU A 29 -8.45 30.65 1.88
CA LEU A 29 -8.58 31.68 0.85
C LEU A 29 -8.77 33.08 1.46
N LYS A 30 -9.59 33.19 2.51
CA LYS A 30 -9.78 34.44 3.26
C LYS A 30 -8.46 34.91 3.89
N THR A 31 -7.70 34.00 4.49
CA THR A 31 -6.39 34.29 5.11
C THR A 31 -5.38 34.71 4.05
N LYS A 32 -5.26 33.99 2.92
CA LYS A 32 -4.37 34.38 1.81
C LYS A 32 -4.70 35.78 1.27
N ASN A 33 -5.98 36.11 1.11
CA ASN A 33 -6.40 37.43 0.66
C ASN A 33 -6.12 38.54 1.70
N GLN A 34 -6.30 38.26 2.99
CA GLN A 34 -5.95 39.19 4.07
C GLN A 34 -4.44 39.38 4.23
N VAL A 35 -3.64 38.30 4.06
CA VAL A 35 -2.18 38.36 4.03
C VAL A 35 -1.70 39.18 2.84
N ASN A 36 -2.13 38.85 1.62
CA ASN A 36 -1.72 39.59 0.41
C ASN A 36 -2.05 41.08 0.51
N SER A 37 -3.30 41.43 0.83
CA SER A 37 -3.71 42.83 1.00
C SER A 37 -2.99 43.57 2.15
N ARG A 38 -2.43 42.86 3.13
CA ARG A 38 -1.63 43.44 4.22
C ARG A 38 -0.14 43.58 3.87
N ILE A 39 0.43 42.61 3.16
CA ILE A 39 1.85 42.53 2.83
C ILE A 39 2.21 43.29 1.55
N GLU A 40 1.37 43.24 0.52
CA GLU A 40 1.68 43.86 -0.78
C GLU A 40 1.94 45.38 -0.68
N PRO A 41 1.18 46.17 0.12
CA PRO A 41 1.49 47.60 0.34
C PRO A 41 2.77 47.85 1.15
N ILE A 42 3.31 46.82 1.82
CA ILE A 42 4.61 46.86 2.50
C ILE A 42 5.72 46.61 1.46
N LEU A 43 5.58 45.57 0.62
CA LEU A 43 6.56 45.24 -0.42
C LEU A 43 6.69 46.31 -1.51
N ARG A 44 5.57 46.78 -2.09
CA ARG A 44 5.56 47.85 -3.11
C ARG A 44 6.34 49.10 -2.67
N ARG A 45 6.33 49.36 -1.36
CA ARG A 45 6.79 50.59 -0.70
C ARG A 45 8.17 50.49 -0.07
N LEU A 46 8.61 49.29 0.28
CA LEU A 46 9.95 49.03 0.82
C LEU A 46 10.93 48.52 -0.26
N CYS A 47 10.42 48.00 -1.37
CA CYS A 47 11.23 47.51 -2.49
C CYS A 47 11.01 48.26 -3.81
N SER A 48 10.17 49.32 -3.86
CA SER A 48 9.94 50.14 -5.07
C SER A 48 9.66 49.36 -6.38
N GLY A 49 8.89 48.26 -6.28
CA GLY A 49 8.57 47.37 -7.43
C GLY A 49 9.59 46.26 -7.72
N ASN A 50 10.63 46.17 -6.90
CA ASN A 50 11.71 45.17 -6.95
C ASN A 50 11.52 44.00 -5.95
N CYS A 51 10.36 43.91 -5.29
CA CYS A 51 9.90 42.70 -4.60
C CYS A 51 8.48 42.35 -5.03
N GLU A 52 8.18 41.05 -5.13
CA GLU A 52 6.88 40.52 -5.57
C GLU A 52 6.57 39.23 -4.78
N ILE A 53 5.32 39.01 -4.37
CA ILE A 53 4.92 37.74 -3.71
C ILE A 53 4.81 36.66 -4.78
N VAL A 54 5.43 35.50 -4.54
CA VAL A 54 5.38 34.33 -5.42
C VAL A 54 4.25 33.41 -4.98
N GLU A 55 4.21 33.05 -3.69
CA GLU A 55 3.23 32.12 -3.13
C GLU A 55 2.94 32.45 -1.67
N VAL A 56 1.72 32.16 -1.21
CA VAL A 56 1.32 32.16 0.20
C VAL A 56 0.74 30.80 0.54
N GLN A 57 1.37 30.10 1.47
CA GLN A 57 0.95 28.81 2.01
C GLN A 57 0.42 29.01 3.44
N VAL A 58 -0.70 28.36 3.76
CA VAL A 58 -1.46 28.57 5.00
C VAL A 58 -1.82 27.21 5.58
N ASP A 59 -1.20 26.83 6.69
CA ASP A 59 -1.47 25.61 7.45
C ASP A 59 -2.63 25.87 8.42
N ILE A 60 -3.68 25.06 8.31
CA ILE A 60 -4.92 25.15 9.06
C ILE A 60 -5.14 23.85 9.80
N GLN A 61 -5.44 23.94 11.09
CA GLN A 61 -5.70 22.81 11.96
C GLN A 61 -7.04 22.97 12.68
N PRO A 62 -7.73 21.88 13.04
CA PRO A 62 -8.91 21.96 13.89
C PRO A 62 -8.52 22.51 15.27
N LYS A 63 -9.26 23.51 15.74
CA LYS A 63 -9.02 24.17 17.01
C LYS A 63 -9.41 23.23 18.17
N VAL A 64 -8.42 22.78 18.92
CA VAL A 64 -8.63 21.97 20.13
C VAL A 64 -9.06 22.90 21.26
N SER A 65 -10.23 22.64 21.85
CA SER A 65 -10.71 23.41 23.00
C SER A 65 -10.09 22.88 24.29
N ASP A 66 -9.23 23.68 24.93
CA ASP A 66 -8.73 23.39 26.27
C ASP A 66 -9.89 23.41 27.28
N GLY A 67 -10.22 22.24 27.83
CA GLY A 67 -11.18 22.09 28.94
C GLY A 67 -12.61 21.71 28.55
N GLN A 68 -12.82 20.44 28.18
CA GLN A 68 -14.06 19.73 28.50
C GLN A 68 -13.73 18.36 29.09
N ASP A 69 -14.45 17.96 30.14
CA ASP A 69 -14.23 16.71 30.86
C ASP A 69 -14.55 15.48 30.02
N MET A 70 -13.85 14.37 30.29
CA MET A 70 -14.21 13.03 29.81
C MET A 70 -15.39 12.44 30.62
N GLY A 71 -16.48 13.20 30.72
CA GLY A 71 -17.72 12.80 31.39
C GLY A 71 -18.76 12.27 30.39
N PHE A 72 -19.20 11.02 30.58
CA PHE A 72 -20.22 10.38 29.74
C PHE A 72 -21.65 10.85 30.07
N GLU A 73 -21.93 12.16 29.92
CA GLU A 73 -23.29 12.70 30.09
C GLU A 73 -23.57 13.88 29.13
N GLY A 74 -23.35 13.63 27.83
CA GLY A 74 -23.69 14.55 26.74
C GLY A 74 -25.01 14.16 26.06
N THR A 75 -26.05 14.98 26.18
CA THR A 75 -27.30 14.84 25.41
C THR A 75 -27.08 15.07 23.91
N LEU A 76 -27.77 14.31 23.06
CA LEU A 76 -27.60 14.25 21.59
C LEU A 76 -28.14 15.47 20.81
N ASP A 77 -27.87 16.71 21.26
CA ASP A 77 -28.40 17.95 20.68
C ASP A 77 -27.44 19.16 20.75
N ASP A 78 -26.16 19.00 20.37
CA ASP A 78 -25.29 20.18 20.07
C ASP A 78 -24.14 19.86 19.08
N VAL A 79 -24.47 19.55 17.82
CA VAL A 79 -23.48 19.40 16.74
C VAL A 79 -22.97 20.78 16.30
N ARG A 80 -22.05 21.34 17.07
CA ARG A 80 -21.35 22.58 16.70
C ARG A 80 -20.39 22.32 15.53
N PRO A 81 -20.31 23.22 14.54
CA PRO A 81 -19.32 23.10 13.47
C PRO A 81 -17.91 23.17 14.06
N GLN A 82 -17.02 22.29 13.60
CA GLN A 82 -15.64 22.23 14.04
C GLN A 82 -14.93 23.55 13.71
N GLU A 83 -14.51 24.31 14.73
CA GLU A 83 -13.73 25.53 14.50
C GLU A 83 -12.32 25.17 13.99
N PHE A 84 -11.82 25.97 13.06
CA PHE A 84 -10.48 25.83 12.49
C PHE A 84 -9.66 27.08 12.79
N GLU A 85 -8.38 26.90 13.07
CA GLU A 85 -7.42 27.98 13.28
C GLU A 85 -6.20 27.86 12.36
N VAL A 86 -5.56 29.00 12.09
CA VAL A 86 -4.37 29.07 11.23
C VAL A 86 -3.13 28.89 12.10
N ARG A 87 -2.48 27.75 11.96
CA ARG A 87 -1.32 27.39 12.78
C ARG A 87 -0.05 28.06 12.27
N LYS A 88 0.18 28.05 10.94
CA LYS A 88 1.40 28.55 10.31
C LYS A 88 1.11 29.21 8.96
N ILE A 89 1.82 30.29 8.66
CA ILE A 89 1.86 30.89 7.30
C ILE A 89 3.31 30.90 6.81
N SER A 90 3.55 30.35 5.63
CA SER A 90 4.83 30.44 4.91
C SER A 90 4.60 31.24 3.63
N MET A 91 5.53 32.15 3.31
CA MET A 91 5.36 33.05 2.16
C MET A 91 6.65 33.24 1.38
N ASP A 92 6.56 32.99 0.07
CA ASP A 92 7.69 33.08 -0.85
C ASP A 92 7.71 34.45 -1.52
N ILE A 93 8.85 35.14 -1.46
CA ILE A 93 9.03 36.49 -1.98
C ILE A 93 10.19 36.51 -2.98
N GLN A 94 9.94 37.09 -4.15
CA GLN A 94 10.95 37.37 -5.15
C GLN A 94 11.57 38.74 -4.88
N ILE A 95 12.88 38.87 -5.06
CA ILE A 95 13.65 40.09 -4.77
C ILE A 95 14.69 40.37 -5.88
N ASP A 96 14.84 41.62 -6.29
CA ASP A 96 15.89 42.00 -7.23
C ASP A 96 17.27 42.02 -6.54
N SER A 97 18.27 41.54 -7.27
CA SER A 97 19.70 41.64 -6.98
C SER A 97 20.23 42.98 -6.45
N ARG A 98 19.53 44.08 -6.72
CA ARG A 98 19.90 45.45 -6.32
C ARG A 98 19.53 45.79 -4.87
N ILE A 99 18.80 44.92 -4.15
CA ILE A 99 18.46 45.13 -2.73
C ILE A 99 19.51 44.44 -1.85
N THR A 100 20.01 45.16 -0.84
CA THR A 100 21.01 44.63 0.10
C THR A 100 20.42 43.62 1.08
N GLU A 101 21.23 42.65 1.51
CA GLU A 101 20.89 41.68 2.57
C GLU A 101 20.47 42.37 3.88
N GLU A 102 21.02 43.56 4.14
CA GLU A 102 20.55 44.45 5.20
C GLU A 102 19.05 44.74 5.06
N ASN A 103 18.62 45.35 3.95
CA ASN A 103 17.21 45.75 3.73
C ASN A 103 16.24 44.55 3.78
N LYS A 104 16.65 43.42 3.19
CA LYS A 104 15.95 42.12 3.25
C LYS A 104 15.59 41.71 4.69
N GLN A 105 16.38 42.10 5.69
CA GLN A 105 16.17 41.72 7.09
C GLN A 105 15.26 42.66 7.94
N ARG A 106 14.82 43.87 7.51
CA ARG A 106 13.53 44.44 8.04
C ARG A 106 12.36 43.99 7.21
N LEU A 107 12.53 43.75 5.90
CA LEU A 107 11.46 43.20 5.08
C LEU A 107 10.94 41.90 5.72
N GLU A 108 11.84 40.95 5.99
CA GLU A 108 11.54 39.71 6.70
C GLU A 108 10.92 39.95 8.09
N ARG A 109 11.59 40.73 8.97
CA ARG A 109 11.08 40.95 10.34
C ARG A 109 9.76 41.73 10.42
N ILE A 110 9.48 42.65 9.50
CA ILE A 110 8.15 43.32 9.40
C ILE A 110 7.09 42.34 8.92
N ILE A 111 7.43 41.53 7.92
CA ILE A 111 6.50 40.60 7.31
C ILE A 111 6.11 39.53 8.34
N ILE A 112 7.08 38.88 8.99
CA ILE A 112 6.84 37.95 10.10
C ILE A 112 6.00 38.61 11.21
N LEU A 113 6.28 39.87 11.57
CA LEU A 113 5.48 40.61 12.57
C LEU A 113 4.02 40.82 12.13
N ASN A 114 3.74 41.05 10.84
CA ASN A 114 2.38 41.18 10.33
C ASN A 114 1.69 39.82 10.14
N LEU A 115 2.43 38.79 9.71
CA LEU A 115 1.92 37.42 9.57
C LEU A 115 1.53 36.80 10.93
N ARG A 116 2.25 37.13 12.01
CA ARG A 116 1.90 36.74 13.39
C ARG A 116 0.58 37.31 13.92
N SER A 117 -0.07 38.24 13.20
CA SER A 117 -1.45 38.66 13.51
C SER A 117 -2.52 37.77 12.86
N PHE A 118 -2.11 36.80 12.04
CA PHE A 118 -2.98 35.84 11.36
C PHE A 118 -2.70 34.38 11.75
N ALA A 119 -1.50 34.05 12.24
CA ALA A 119 -1.10 32.69 12.61
C ALA A 119 -0.09 32.64 13.77
N LEU A 120 -0.05 31.53 14.50
CA LEU A 120 0.89 31.31 15.62
C LEU A 120 2.36 31.28 15.14
N ALA A 121 2.63 30.64 14.00
CA ALA A 121 3.94 30.61 13.35
C ALA A 121 3.93 31.35 12.00
N ALA A 122 5.06 31.96 11.63
CA ALA A 122 5.21 32.67 10.36
C ALA A 122 6.65 32.60 9.83
N GLU A 123 6.79 32.28 8.55
CA GLU A 123 8.07 32.11 7.84
C GLU A 123 8.06 32.82 6.48
N VAL A 124 9.24 33.21 6.00
CA VAL A 124 9.41 33.95 4.73
C VAL A 124 10.61 33.38 3.97
N ASN A 125 10.40 33.00 2.72
CA ASN A 125 11.45 32.51 1.83
C ASN A 125 11.81 33.57 0.78
N TRP A 126 13.08 33.63 0.37
CA TRP A 126 13.59 34.63 -0.57
C TRP A 126 14.14 34.01 -1.86
N SER A 127 13.74 34.52 -3.02
CA SER A 127 14.27 34.14 -4.33
C SER A 127 14.80 35.35 -5.11
N GLN A 128 16.07 35.29 -5.55
CA GLN A 128 16.76 36.44 -6.16
C GLN A 128 16.71 36.40 -7.70
N ILE A 129 16.43 37.54 -8.34
CA ILE A 129 16.54 37.73 -9.80
C ILE A 129 17.52 38.87 -10.12
N MET A 130 18.38 38.63 -11.12
CA MET A 130 19.16 39.66 -11.82
C MET A 130 18.37 40.16 -13.03
N ILE A 131 18.05 41.45 -13.10
CA ILE A 131 17.53 42.08 -14.33
C ILE A 131 18.73 42.59 -15.16
N PRO A 132 19.01 42.01 -16.36
CA PRO A 132 20.14 42.45 -17.17
C PRO A 132 19.86 43.83 -17.80
N ARG A 133 20.91 44.65 -17.91
CA ARG A 133 20.87 45.87 -18.74
C ARG A 133 20.92 45.45 -20.20
N ILE A 134 19.84 45.71 -20.94
CA ILE A 134 19.84 45.54 -22.40
C ILE A 134 20.78 46.61 -22.98
N GLY A 135 21.67 46.19 -23.88
CA GLY A 135 22.71 47.07 -24.39
C GLY A 135 23.60 46.42 -25.42
N GLY A 136 23.59 46.97 -26.63
CA GLY A 136 24.58 46.69 -27.68
C GLY A 136 25.16 48.00 -28.19
N ASN A 137 26.27 47.94 -28.91
CA ASN A 137 27.03 49.13 -29.33
C ASN A 137 26.32 50.01 -30.39
N ASN A 138 25.17 49.58 -30.91
CA ASN A 138 24.36 50.29 -31.89
C ASN A 138 22.94 50.48 -31.34
N ASP A 139 22.52 51.70 -31.04
CA ASP A 139 21.15 52.02 -30.65
C ASP A 139 20.24 52.12 -31.89
N SER A 140 19.98 50.98 -32.54
CA SER A 140 18.92 50.83 -33.56
C SER A 140 17.72 50.07 -32.98
N LEU A 141 16.52 50.35 -33.50
CA LEU A 141 15.28 49.76 -32.95
C LEU A 141 15.31 48.23 -33.04
N ASP A 142 15.85 47.70 -34.13
CA ASP A 142 15.94 46.26 -34.37
C ASP A 142 17.10 45.62 -33.61
N ALA A 143 18.16 46.37 -33.26
CA ALA A 143 19.16 45.93 -32.29
C ALA A 143 18.57 45.82 -30.88
N LEU A 144 17.73 46.77 -30.44
CA LEU A 144 17.04 46.68 -29.16
C LEU A 144 16.06 45.49 -29.11
N LYS A 145 15.35 45.19 -30.21
CA LYS A 145 14.51 43.99 -30.34
C LYS A 145 15.32 42.70 -30.30
N SER A 146 16.40 42.61 -31.06
CA SER A 146 17.28 41.42 -31.13
C SER A 146 17.99 41.14 -29.80
N ASN A 147 18.44 42.19 -29.10
CA ASN A 147 19.01 42.06 -27.76
C ASN A 147 17.96 41.54 -26.75
N LEU A 148 16.71 42.04 -26.82
CA LEU A 148 15.62 41.55 -25.97
C LEU A 148 15.24 40.08 -26.28
N ASP A 149 15.13 39.71 -27.56
CA ASP A 149 14.91 38.32 -27.98
C ASP A 149 15.99 37.38 -27.42
N SER A 150 17.27 37.67 -27.68
CA SER A 150 18.38 36.83 -27.23
C SER A 150 18.42 36.69 -25.70
N GLN A 151 18.04 37.76 -24.96
CA GLN A 151 17.94 37.75 -23.51
C GLN A 151 16.75 36.90 -23.01
N LEU A 152 15.58 36.98 -23.65
CA LEU A 152 14.42 36.13 -23.35
C LEU A 152 14.73 34.66 -23.65
N ARG A 153 15.23 34.34 -24.86
CA ARG A 153 15.64 32.99 -25.27
C ARG A 153 16.69 32.41 -24.30
N THR A 154 17.62 33.23 -23.82
CA THR A 154 18.61 32.82 -22.79
C THR A 154 17.98 32.46 -21.45
N GLN A 155 16.93 33.15 -20.99
CA GLN A 155 16.25 32.79 -19.74
C GLN A 155 15.32 31.58 -19.91
N ILE A 156 14.65 31.46 -21.06
CA ILE A 156 13.74 30.34 -21.37
C ILE A 156 14.53 29.04 -21.53
N ASN A 157 15.64 29.05 -22.29
CA ASN A 157 16.49 27.86 -22.46
C ASN A 157 17.06 27.35 -21.12
N LYS A 158 17.31 28.22 -20.13
CA LYS A 158 17.72 27.82 -18.78
C LYS A 158 16.63 27.10 -17.98
N VAL A 159 15.35 27.28 -18.35
CA VAL A 159 14.23 26.53 -17.78
C VAL A 159 14.04 25.22 -18.55
N ILE A 160 14.02 25.26 -19.88
CA ILE A 160 13.91 24.08 -20.76
C ILE A 160 14.99 23.05 -20.40
N ASN A 161 16.27 23.43 -20.46
CA ASN A 161 17.41 22.55 -20.17
C ASN A 161 17.44 21.99 -18.74
N ARG A 162 16.62 22.51 -17.80
CA ARG A 162 16.57 22.08 -16.40
C ARG A 162 15.33 21.25 -16.06
N TYR A 163 14.20 21.45 -16.76
CA TYR A 163 12.91 20.86 -16.40
C TYR A 163 12.26 20.02 -17.50
N CYS A 164 12.67 20.19 -18.76
CA CYS A 164 12.15 19.44 -19.92
C CYS A 164 13.10 19.53 -21.13
N PRO A 165 14.37 19.10 -21.03
CA PRO A 165 15.38 19.29 -22.08
C PRO A 165 14.97 18.70 -23.44
N ASP A 166 14.43 17.49 -23.43
CA ASP A 166 14.00 16.76 -24.63
C ASP A 166 12.47 16.78 -24.84
N GLN A 167 11.73 17.53 -24.00
CA GLN A 167 10.26 17.54 -23.92
C GLN A 167 9.63 18.95 -24.01
N CYS A 168 10.43 19.97 -24.31
CA CYS A 168 9.98 21.34 -24.54
C CYS A 168 10.74 21.97 -25.71
N ILE A 169 10.02 22.45 -26.73
CA ILE A 169 10.60 23.18 -27.87
C ILE A 169 10.14 24.63 -27.83
N LEU A 170 11.09 25.57 -27.78
CA LEU A 170 10.84 27.00 -27.97
C LEU A 170 10.82 27.33 -29.47
N GLU A 171 9.62 27.51 -30.02
CA GLU A 171 9.39 27.72 -31.45
C GLU A 171 9.85 29.12 -31.86
N GLN A 172 9.19 30.16 -31.33
CA GLN A 172 9.47 31.54 -31.66
C GLN A 172 9.27 32.50 -30.48
N ILE A 173 9.94 33.65 -30.58
CA ILE A 173 9.70 34.83 -29.74
C ILE A 173 9.49 36.00 -30.70
N SER A 174 8.40 36.73 -30.54
CA SER A 174 8.04 37.89 -31.36
C SER A 174 8.03 39.14 -30.49
N VAL A 175 8.98 40.06 -30.73
CA VAL A 175 9.12 41.32 -29.99
C VAL A 175 8.61 42.49 -30.82
N ARG A 176 7.48 43.07 -30.41
CA ARG A 176 6.90 44.29 -31.01
C ARG A 176 7.16 45.50 -30.11
N GLY A 177 7.57 46.60 -30.74
CA GLY A 177 7.90 47.83 -30.03
C GLY A 177 8.21 49.02 -30.93
N GLU A 178 7.83 50.19 -30.45
CA GLU A 178 8.04 51.51 -31.05
C GLU A 178 9.19 52.28 -30.38
N PRO A 179 9.89 53.19 -31.08
CA PRO A 179 10.90 54.05 -30.48
C PRO A 179 10.28 55.10 -29.56
N LEU A 180 10.99 55.46 -28.49
CA LEU A 180 10.62 56.46 -27.49
C LEU A 180 11.74 57.49 -27.29
N THR A 181 11.37 58.77 -27.16
CA THR A 181 12.30 59.80 -26.71
C THR A 181 12.63 59.68 -25.22
N LEU A 182 13.72 60.32 -24.79
CA LEU A 182 14.24 60.26 -23.42
C LEU A 182 13.26 60.83 -22.37
N ASP A 183 12.34 61.72 -22.77
CA ASP A 183 11.29 62.21 -21.87
C ASP A 183 10.02 61.33 -21.88
N GLN A 184 9.66 60.76 -23.03
CA GLN A 184 8.55 59.79 -23.11
C GLN A 184 8.85 58.50 -22.32
N SER A 185 10.12 58.07 -22.31
CA SER A 185 10.54 56.86 -21.59
C SER A 185 10.43 56.98 -20.06
N LYS A 186 10.39 58.20 -19.51
CA LYS A 186 10.15 58.47 -18.07
C LYS A 186 8.68 58.35 -17.66
N ALA A 187 7.75 58.44 -18.62
CA ALA A 187 6.31 58.39 -18.38
C ALA A 187 5.72 56.96 -18.41
N LEU A 188 6.56 55.95 -18.67
CA LEU A 188 6.15 54.55 -18.82
C LEU A 188 6.80 53.65 -17.76
N PRO A 189 6.16 52.54 -17.35
CA PRO A 189 6.76 51.60 -16.39
C PRO A 189 8.06 51.02 -16.92
N GLU A 190 9.09 50.85 -16.08
CA GLU A 190 10.41 50.35 -16.53
C GLU A 190 10.31 48.97 -17.23
N ARG A 191 9.42 48.09 -16.76
CA ARG A 191 9.15 46.78 -17.40
C ARG A 191 8.51 46.89 -18.80
N ARG A 192 8.11 48.08 -19.28
CA ARG A 192 7.66 48.33 -20.67
C ARG A 192 8.68 49.12 -21.51
N VAL A 193 9.85 49.44 -20.97
CA VAL A 193 10.84 50.31 -21.63
C VAL A 193 12.20 49.63 -21.69
N VAL A 194 12.60 49.25 -22.91
CA VAL A 194 13.98 48.85 -23.20
C VAL A 194 14.79 50.13 -23.42
N LYS A 195 15.82 50.36 -22.61
CA LYS A 195 16.70 51.53 -22.69
C LYS A 195 17.96 51.20 -23.49
N GLY A 196 18.42 52.11 -24.35
CA GLY A 196 19.71 52.02 -25.03
C GLY A 196 20.91 52.27 -24.09
N LEU A 197 22.13 52.03 -24.56
CA LEU A 197 23.35 52.23 -23.75
C LEU A 197 23.81 53.70 -23.73
N THR A 198 23.67 54.39 -24.86
CA THR A 198 23.94 55.83 -24.99
C THR A 198 22.85 56.68 -24.34
N GLY A 199 21.62 56.16 -24.33
CA GLY A 199 20.40 56.87 -23.92
C GLY A 199 19.70 57.62 -25.04
N ASP A 200 20.30 57.71 -26.24
CA ASP A 200 19.78 58.47 -27.38
C ASP A 200 18.45 57.92 -27.92
N MET A 201 18.21 56.61 -27.75
CA MET A 201 16.94 55.97 -28.06
C MET A 201 16.53 54.95 -26.99
N ASN A 202 15.24 54.91 -26.71
CA ASN A 202 14.58 53.86 -25.93
C ASN A 202 13.51 53.20 -26.81
N MET A 203 13.01 52.02 -26.42
CA MET A 203 11.93 51.32 -27.11
C MET A 203 10.80 51.01 -26.12
N ARG A 204 9.56 51.34 -26.48
CA ARG A 204 8.35 50.84 -25.83
C ARG A 204 8.16 49.40 -26.24
N VAL A 205 7.90 48.51 -25.28
CA VAL A 205 7.43 47.15 -25.58
C VAL A 205 5.91 47.18 -25.66
N ASP A 206 5.39 46.80 -26.83
CA ASP A 206 3.96 46.76 -27.10
C ASP A 206 3.41 45.34 -26.91
N GLN A 207 4.16 44.34 -27.38
CA GLN A 207 3.83 42.93 -27.25
C GLN A 207 5.11 42.09 -27.30
N VAL A 208 5.26 41.14 -26.38
CA VAL A 208 6.17 40.00 -26.52
C VAL A 208 5.32 38.75 -26.54
N LEU A 209 5.40 37.97 -27.62
CA LEU A 209 4.67 36.71 -27.77
C LEU A 209 5.68 35.57 -27.87
N ILE A 210 5.54 34.56 -27.02
CA ILE A 210 6.44 33.40 -26.90
C ILE A 210 5.63 32.16 -27.21
N ASP A 211 5.94 31.49 -28.32
CA ASP A 211 5.32 30.21 -28.68
C ASP A 211 6.28 29.06 -28.35
N MET A 212 5.74 28.04 -27.68
CA MET A 212 6.45 26.81 -27.37
C MET A 212 5.51 25.62 -27.36
N THR A 213 6.07 24.44 -27.62
CA THR A 213 5.34 23.18 -27.60
C THR A 213 5.96 22.24 -26.57
N MET A 214 5.12 21.64 -25.73
CA MET A 214 5.49 20.66 -24.70
C MET A 214 5.04 19.26 -25.10
N ASP A 215 5.79 18.25 -24.68
CA ASP A 215 5.43 16.84 -24.88
C ASP A 215 4.16 16.45 -24.10
N GLU A 216 3.29 15.67 -24.74
CA GLU A 216 2.06 15.13 -24.14
C GLU A 216 2.36 14.23 -22.93
N ALA A 217 3.52 13.55 -22.92
CA ALA A 217 3.95 12.68 -21.83
C ALA A 217 4.31 13.43 -20.52
N LEU A 218 4.50 14.75 -20.54
CA LEU A 218 4.64 15.56 -19.32
C LEU A 218 3.29 15.67 -18.61
N ALA A 219 3.21 15.30 -17.33
CA ALA A 219 1.96 15.34 -16.58
C ALA A 219 1.43 16.78 -16.45
N GLU A 220 0.10 16.95 -16.44
CA GLU A 220 -0.55 18.28 -16.49
C GLU A 220 -0.07 19.24 -15.39
N VAL A 221 0.09 18.73 -14.16
CA VAL A 221 0.63 19.47 -13.00
C VAL A 221 2.08 19.91 -13.23
N GLN A 222 2.88 19.13 -13.96
CA GLN A 222 4.25 19.51 -14.33
C GLN A 222 4.24 20.58 -15.43
N ARG A 223 3.38 20.46 -16.45
CA ARG A 223 3.25 21.43 -17.54
C ARG A 223 2.89 22.83 -17.01
N GLU A 224 1.87 22.95 -16.16
CA GLU A 224 1.51 24.24 -15.57
C GLU A 224 2.59 24.77 -14.60
N LYS A 225 3.28 23.91 -13.84
CA LYS A 225 4.44 24.33 -13.02
C LYS A 225 5.59 24.89 -13.86
N ILE A 226 5.89 24.28 -15.02
CA ILE A 226 6.88 24.79 -15.97
C ILE A 226 6.40 26.13 -16.57
N ALA A 227 5.13 26.24 -16.96
CA ALA A 227 4.53 27.48 -17.46
C ALA A 227 4.61 28.62 -16.42
N GLN A 228 4.37 28.36 -15.15
CA GLN A 228 4.51 29.35 -14.07
C GLN A 228 5.97 29.80 -13.87
N ILE A 229 6.93 28.87 -13.90
CA ILE A 229 8.36 29.20 -13.82
C ILE A 229 8.79 30.06 -15.02
N LEU A 230 8.33 29.74 -16.23
CA LEU A 230 8.59 30.54 -17.43
C LEU A 230 8.00 31.94 -17.34
N ARG A 231 6.71 32.05 -16.99
CA ARG A 231 6.02 33.34 -16.75
C ARG A 231 6.76 34.18 -15.71
N ALA A 232 7.27 33.59 -14.62
CA ALA A 232 8.07 34.31 -13.63
C ALA A 232 9.44 34.76 -14.17
N ARG A 233 10.11 33.93 -14.97
CA ARG A 233 11.43 34.22 -15.55
C ARG A 233 11.43 35.29 -16.64
N THR A 234 10.29 35.59 -17.27
CA THR A 234 10.17 36.64 -18.30
C THR A 234 9.57 37.97 -17.81
N ARG A 235 9.06 38.05 -16.56
CA ARG A 235 8.47 39.26 -15.94
C ARG A 235 9.36 40.52 -15.91
N PHE A 236 10.63 40.44 -16.31
CA PHE A 236 11.50 41.62 -16.46
C PHE A 236 11.09 42.52 -17.64
N VAL A 237 10.29 42.00 -18.58
CA VAL A 237 9.60 42.77 -19.63
C VAL A 237 8.10 42.48 -19.60
N THR A 238 7.29 43.43 -20.08
CA THR A 238 5.82 43.38 -20.14
C THR A 238 5.29 44.19 -21.34
N PRO A 239 4.13 43.83 -21.92
CA PRO A 239 3.41 42.57 -21.71
C PRO A 239 4.12 41.39 -22.35
N VAL A 240 3.96 40.20 -21.76
CA VAL A 240 4.49 38.93 -22.28
C VAL A 240 3.36 37.91 -22.31
N GLU A 241 3.11 37.34 -23.49
CA GLU A 241 2.09 36.34 -23.76
C GLU A 241 2.76 35.01 -24.13
N PHE A 242 2.15 33.89 -23.71
CA PHE A 242 2.69 32.55 -23.93
C PHE A 242 1.68 31.68 -24.68
N GLY A 243 1.99 31.32 -25.92
CA GLY A 243 1.35 30.20 -26.61
C GLY A 243 2.03 28.90 -26.16
N ILE A 244 1.32 28.06 -25.40
CA ILE A 244 1.83 26.75 -24.99
C ILE A 244 0.96 25.69 -25.64
N ASN A 245 1.49 25.07 -26.70
CA ASN A 245 0.88 23.90 -27.34
C ASN A 245 1.33 22.61 -26.64
N VAL A 246 0.55 21.54 -26.81
CA VAL A 246 0.91 20.19 -26.35
C VAL A 246 0.77 19.22 -27.51
N THR A 247 1.81 18.45 -27.80
CA THR A 247 1.83 17.42 -28.85
C THR A 247 2.68 16.22 -28.40
N PRO A 248 2.42 15.00 -28.91
CA PRO A 248 3.28 13.86 -28.63
C PRO A 248 4.61 13.98 -29.39
N PHE A 249 5.73 13.92 -28.68
CA PHE A 249 7.06 13.98 -29.31
C PHE A 249 7.48 12.60 -29.86
N PRO A 250 8.11 12.52 -31.04
CA PRO A 250 8.60 11.25 -31.58
C PRO A 250 9.86 10.77 -30.84
N GLU A 251 9.89 9.50 -30.40
CA GLU A 251 11.08 8.88 -29.82
C GLU A 251 12.28 9.00 -30.76
N THR A 252 13.44 9.44 -30.25
CA THR A 252 14.64 9.62 -31.08
C THR A 252 15.27 8.28 -31.46
N TYR A 253 15.94 8.23 -32.61
CA TYR A 253 16.67 7.02 -33.03
C TYR A 253 17.78 6.63 -32.02
N LEU A 254 18.31 7.58 -31.24
CA LEU A 254 19.26 7.30 -30.16
C LEU A 254 18.57 6.59 -28.99
N SER A 255 17.48 7.15 -28.45
CA SER A 255 16.74 6.52 -27.35
C SER A 255 16.18 5.15 -27.73
N VAL A 256 15.72 4.97 -28.98
CA VAL A 256 15.31 3.64 -29.51
C VAL A 256 16.49 2.68 -29.59
N LYS A 257 17.67 3.11 -30.07
CA LYS A 257 18.87 2.26 -30.19
C LYS A 257 19.48 1.93 -28.82
N GLU A 258 19.44 2.85 -27.88
CA GLU A 258 19.89 2.63 -26.49
C GLU A 258 18.94 1.67 -25.78
N ARG A 259 17.62 1.82 -25.95
CA ARG A 259 16.63 0.85 -25.46
C ARG A 259 16.84 -0.53 -26.10
N GLN A 260 17.04 -0.62 -27.41
CA GLN A 260 17.36 -1.88 -28.10
C GLN A 260 18.68 -2.52 -27.64
N LYS A 261 19.67 -1.72 -27.24
CA LYS A 261 20.93 -2.23 -26.68
C LYS A 261 20.72 -2.78 -25.27
N MET A 262 19.93 -2.10 -24.43
CA MET A 262 19.51 -2.63 -23.12
C MET A 262 18.63 -3.89 -23.28
N GLU A 263 17.72 -3.91 -24.25
CA GLU A 263 16.89 -5.08 -24.63
C GLU A 263 17.71 -6.23 -25.25
N GLN A 264 18.99 -6.02 -25.62
CA GLN A 264 19.92 -7.09 -26.05
C GLN A 264 20.87 -7.55 -24.94
N GLU A 265 21.27 -6.66 -24.04
CA GLU A 265 22.14 -6.97 -22.89
C GLU A 265 21.34 -7.57 -21.71
N ASP A 266 20.06 -7.22 -21.58
CA ASP A 266 19.08 -7.80 -20.64
C ASP A 266 17.67 -7.83 -21.27
N PRO A 267 17.35 -8.81 -22.14
CA PRO A 267 16.06 -8.90 -22.85
C PRO A 267 14.83 -9.08 -21.95
N TYR A 268 15.04 -9.32 -20.65
CA TYR A 268 13.99 -9.67 -19.69
C TYR A 268 14.09 -8.90 -18.36
N GLY A 269 14.83 -7.78 -18.31
CA GLY A 269 14.91 -6.89 -17.16
C GLY A 269 15.43 -7.50 -15.84
N LEU A 270 16.11 -8.65 -15.91
CA LEU A 270 16.53 -9.43 -14.75
C LEU A 270 17.68 -8.78 -13.97
N GLU A 271 18.49 -7.91 -14.58
CA GLU A 271 19.56 -7.19 -13.88
C GLU A 271 18.99 -6.06 -13.01
N LYS A 272 17.88 -5.42 -13.41
CA LYS A 272 17.13 -4.51 -12.52
C LYS A 272 16.52 -5.25 -11.33
N LEU A 273 15.99 -6.45 -11.56
CA LEU A 273 15.47 -7.33 -10.51
C LEU A 273 16.60 -7.72 -9.53
N ARG A 274 17.78 -8.09 -10.04
CA ARG A 274 18.98 -8.37 -9.25
C ARG A 274 19.41 -7.17 -8.40
N GLN A 275 19.50 -5.98 -8.98
CA GLN A 275 19.87 -4.75 -8.26
C GLN A 275 18.84 -4.38 -7.19
N MET A 276 17.56 -4.63 -7.44
CA MET A 276 16.49 -4.43 -6.46
C MET A 276 16.60 -5.42 -5.29
N LEU A 277 16.85 -6.71 -5.54
CA LEU A 277 17.09 -7.71 -4.49
C LEU A 277 18.37 -7.42 -3.69
N ILE A 278 19.43 -6.93 -4.34
CA ILE A 278 20.65 -6.48 -3.66
C ILE A 278 20.36 -5.29 -2.74
N MET A 279 19.62 -4.28 -3.20
CA MET A 279 19.19 -3.17 -2.33
C MET A 279 18.33 -3.65 -1.17
N PHE A 280 17.38 -4.56 -1.39
CA PHE A 280 16.58 -5.11 -0.29
C PHE A 280 17.41 -5.90 0.73
N ARG A 281 18.39 -6.70 0.28
CA ARG A 281 19.34 -7.39 1.17
C ARG A 281 20.16 -6.39 2.00
N ASP A 282 20.67 -5.34 1.35
CA ASP A 282 21.57 -4.37 1.99
C ASP A 282 20.80 -3.42 2.92
N LEU A 283 19.50 -3.19 2.67
CA LEU A 283 18.56 -2.52 3.59
C LEU A 283 18.07 -3.42 4.73
N ALA A 284 17.97 -4.75 4.53
CA ALA A 284 17.49 -5.71 5.52
C ALA A 284 18.53 -6.04 6.62
N GLY A 285 19.80 -5.67 6.43
CA GLY A 285 20.76 -5.51 7.53
C GLY A 285 21.30 -6.79 8.20
N THR A 286 21.04 -7.98 7.66
CA THR A 286 21.53 -9.25 8.24
C THR A 286 23.01 -9.50 7.92
N LYS A 287 23.91 -8.91 8.70
CA LYS A 287 25.32 -9.35 8.77
C LYS A 287 25.45 -10.58 9.66
N GLU A 288 25.49 -11.79 9.09
CA GLU A 288 26.20 -12.88 9.76
C GLU A 288 26.75 -13.97 8.81
N ILE A 289 28.08 -14.14 8.91
CA ILE A 289 28.90 -15.33 8.72
C ILE A 289 28.34 -16.47 7.82
N ILE A 290 28.76 -16.50 6.55
CA ILE A 290 29.46 -17.68 6.01
C ILE A 290 30.69 -17.19 5.22
N THR A 291 31.88 -17.43 5.76
CA THR A 291 33.14 -17.34 5.01
C THR A 291 33.51 -18.74 4.48
N ASN A 292 33.43 -18.99 3.16
CA ASN A 292 34.34 -19.87 2.40
C ASN A 292 33.87 -20.17 0.95
N THR A 293 34.00 -19.21 0.02
CA THR A 293 34.17 -19.49 -1.44
C THR A 293 34.99 -18.38 -2.12
N LYS A 294 36.13 -17.98 -1.54
CA LYS A 294 37.04 -16.98 -2.16
C LYS A 294 38.52 -17.38 -2.06
N SER A 295 38.82 -18.57 -2.55
CA SER A 295 40.16 -19.17 -2.50
C SER A 295 40.57 -19.86 -3.81
N GLU A 296 39.92 -19.55 -4.94
CA GLU A 296 40.14 -20.28 -6.21
C GLU A 296 39.91 -19.44 -7.49
N LEU A 297 40.32 -18.15 -7.50
CA LEU A 297 40.40 -17.37 -8.75
C LEU A 297 41.58 -16.38 -8.84
N ASP A 298 42.22 -16.01 -7.74
CA ASP A 298 43.36 -15.06 -7.73
C ASP A 298 44.71 -15.78 -7.92
N ARG A 299 44.92 -16.43 -9.08
CA ARG A 299 46.20 -17.11 -9.39
C ARG A 299 46.70 -17.03 -10.84
N SER A 300 46.38 -15.95 -11.56
CA SER A 300 47.12 -15.57 -12.77
C SER A 300 47.03 -14.07 -13.08
N ILE A 301 48.19 -13.47 -13.38
CA ILE A 301 48.47 -12.08 -13.85
C ILE A 301 49.16 -11.19 -12.78
N SER A 302 50.49 -11.33 -12.75
CA SER A 302 51.49 -10.31 -12.43
C SER A 302 51.49 -9.16 -13.46
N SER A 303 51.98 -7.94 -13.22
CA SER A 303 52.67 -7.30 -12.07
C SER A 303 52.80 -5.77 -12.34
N GLU A 304 53.48 -5.04 -11.44
CA GLU A 304 53.95 -3.64 -11.59
C GLU A 304 52.86 -2.54 -11.42
N THR A 305 53.04 -1.44 -10.68
CA THR A 305 54.17 -0.94 -9.84
C THR A 305 53.67 0.07 -8.76
N SER A 306 54.45 0.25 -7.67
CA SER A 306 54.61 1.41 -6.74
C SER A 306 53.61 2.62 -6.74
N SER A 307 53.26 3.30 -5.63
CA SER A 307 53.64 3.21 -4.19
C SER A 307 52.84 4.21 -3.30
N GLU A 308 52.90 4.02 -1.97
CA GLU A 308 52.89 4.97 -0.80
C GLU A 308 52.78 6.52 -1.01
N SER A 309 52.22 7.36 -0.10
CA SER A 309 51.59 7.18 1.25
C SER A 309 50.95 8.47 1.88
N THR A 310 49.92 8.30 2.75
CA THR A 310 49.53 9.03 4.00
C THR A 310 49.41 10.59 4.18
N SER A 311 48.26 11.02 4.78
CA SER A 311 48.02 12.12 5.79
C SER A 311 48.27 13.63 5.45
N SER A 312 47.61 14.67 6.03
CA SER A 312 46.41 14.89 6.91
C SER A 312 46.06 16.41 7.09
N SER A 313 44.84 16.79 7.53
CA SER A 313 44.40 18.15 8.07
C SER A 313 44.22 19.34 7.06
N GLU A 314 43.58 20.53 7.27
CA GLU A 314 42.60 21.22 8.20
C GLU A 314 42.25 22.66 7.64
N SER A 315 41.39 23.60 8.12
CA SER A 315 40.24 23.74 9.08
C SER A 315 39.51 25.14 8.95
N SER A 316 38.41 25.36 9.71
CA SER A 316 37.80 26.65 10.26
C SER A 316 37.10 27.80 9.45
N GLU A 317 35.80 28.07 9.81
CA GLU A 317 35.18 29.38 10.24
C GLU A 317 34.90 30.60 9.27
N THR A 318 34.07 31.67 9.50
CA THR A 318 32.88 32.04 10.38
C THR A 318 32.09 33.33 9.93
N THR A 319 30.78 33.48 10.28
CA THR A 319 29.94 34.73 10.46
C THR A 319 29.70 35.75 9.29
N ALA A 320 28.82 36.79 9.29
CA ALA A 320 27.47 37.19 9.82
C ALA A 320 27.18 38.69 9.39
N SER A 321 26.04 39.43 9.48
CA SER A 321 24.55 39.27 9.57
C SER A 321 23.85 40.69 9.51
N ASN A 322 22.49 40.81 9.46
CA ASN A 322 21.67 42.03 9.81
C ASN A 322 21.77 43.29 8.86
N ASN A 323 21.01 44.42 8.92
CA ASN A 323 19.60 44.77 9.32
C ASN A 323 19.08 46.18 8.80
N THR A 324 18.09 46.23 7.90
CA THR A 324 16.79 46.98 8.00
C THR A 324 16.45 48.42 7.41
N SER A 325 15.20 48.68 6.90
CA SER A 325 14.71 49.84 6.04
C SER A 325 14.17 51.20 6.65
N THR A 326 12.97 51.87 6.53
CA THR A 326 11.53 51.61 6.14
C THR A 326 10.58 52.88 6.00
N ALA A 327 9.39 52.78 5.32
CA ALA A 327 8.13 53.63 5.37
C ALA A 327 8.06 54.94 4.48
N LYS A 328 7.04 55.86 4.34
CA LYS A 328 5.63 56.25 4.78
C LYS A 328 4.34 55.73 4.04
N ARG A 329 3.09 56.24 4.23
CA ARG A 329 1.78 55.89 3.52
C ARG A 329 1.47 56.81 2.29
N LEU A 330 0.54 56.43 1.40
CA LEU A 330 -0.78 57.11 1.14
C LEU A 330 -1.68 56.36 0.11
N ASP A 331 -2.93 56.81 -0.03
CA ASP A 331 -4.09 56.03 -0.54
C ASP A 331 -4.81 56.71 -1.75
N ILE A 332 -5.61 55.95 -2.53
CA ILE A 332 -6.99 56.29 -3.04
C ILE A 332 -7.48 55.29 -4.12
N ASN A 333 -8.80 55.04 -4.09
CA ASN A 333 -9.63 54.08 -4.81
C ASN A 333 -9.51 53.99 -6.35
N SER A 334 -9.82 52.80 -6.86
CA SER A 334 -10.81 52.62 -7.94
C SER A 334 -11.61 51.34 -7.72
N GLU A 335 -12.94 51.42 -7.76
CA GLU A 335 -13.83 50.25 -7.65
C GLU A 335 -14.10 49.63 -9.02
N SER A 336 -14.21 48.29 -9.06
CA SER A 336 -14.85 47.57 -10.15
C SER A 336 -15.51 46.31 -9.59
N SER A 337 -16.84 46.33 -9.47
CA SER A 337 -17.65 45.19 -9.07
C SER A 337 -17.74 44.15 -10.19
N VAL A 338 -17.57 42.87 -9.86
CA VAL A 338 -17.87 41.74 -10.76
C VAL A 338 -19.21 41.16 -10.33
N GLU A 339 -20.14 41.02 -11.28
CA GLU A 339 -21.50 40.55 -11.03
C GLU A 339 -21.54 39.03 -10.78
N SER A 340 -22.47 38.59 -9.93
CA SER A 340 -22.70 37.18 -9.63
C SER A 340 -23.62 36.52 -10.67
N MET A 341 -23.14 35.45 -11.30
CA MET A 341 -23.90 34.67 -12.29
C MET A 341 -25.25 34.16 -11.74
N SER A 342 -26.28 34.15 -12.56
CA SER A 342 -27.67 33.97 -12.15
C SER A 342 -28.10 32.51 -11.98
N THR A 343 -29.19 32.28 -11.25
CA THR A 343 -29.77 30.94 -11.02
C THR A 343 -30.35 30.31 -12.28
N GLU A 344 -30.76 31.10 -13.28
CA GLU A 344 -31.32 30.59 -14.54
C GLU A 344 -30.23 30.02 -15.45
N GLU A 345 -29.05 30.65 -15.50
CA GLU A 345 -27.89 30.17 -16.27
C GLU A 345 -27.42 28.79 -15.74
N ILE A 346 -27.38 28.62 -14.42
CA ILE A 346 -27.05 27.34 -13.77
C ILE A 346 -28.03 26.23 -14.19
N ALA A 347 -29.33 26.53 -14.29
CA ALA A 347 -30.33 25.56 -14.73
C ALA A 347 -30.13 25.12 -16.20
N ILE A 348 -29.70 26.03 -17.08
CA ILE A 348 -29.38 25.72 -18.48
C ILE A 348 -28.20 24.75 -18.57
N TYR A 349 -27.12 24.99 -17.80
CA TYR A 349 -25.96 24.07 -17.78
C TYR A 349 -26.32 22.67 -17.27
N VAL A 350 -27.16 22.57 -16.23
CA VAL A 350 -27.66 21.27 -15.72
C VAL A 350 -28.52 20.54 -16.76
N ALA A 351 -29.39 21.26 -17.48
CA ALA A 351 -30.20 20.67 -18.55
C ALA A 351 -29.32 20.13 -19.71
N CYS A 352 -28.30 20.88 -20.12
CA CYS A 352 -27.34 20.44 -21.14
C CYS A 352 -26.54 19.20 -20.69
N LEU A 353 -26.13 19.13 -19.43
CA LEU A 353 -25.43 17.96 -18.87
C LEU A 353 -26.30 16.69 -18.94
N ILE A 354 -27.57 16.79 -18.54
CA ILE A 354 -28.53 15.68 -18.60
C ILE A 354 -28.74 15.22 -20.05
N LEU A 355 -28.90 16.17 -20.98
CA LEU A 355 -29.07 15.85 -22.40
C LEU A 355 -27.85 15.10 -22.96
N LEU A 356 -26.63 15.55 -22.65
CA LEU A 356 -25.38 14.90 -23.07
C LEU A 356 -25.27 13.46 -22.51
N LEU A 357 -25.63 13.25 -21.24
CA LEU A 357 -25.66 11.91 -20.64
C LEU A 357 -26.69 10.99 -21.34
N THR A 358 -27.87 11.49 -21.69
CA THR A 358 -28.86 10.67 -22.43
C THR A 358 -28.39 10.31 -23.84
N LEU A 359 -27.67 11.20 -24.54
CA LEU A 359 -27.06 10.89 -25.84
C LEU A 359 -25.98 9.82 -25.72
N MET A 360 -25.14 9.85 -24.67
CA MET A 360 -24.15 8.80 -24.42
C MET A 360 -24.81 7.44 -24.17
N ALA A 361 -25.88 7.39 -23.37
CA ALA A 361 -26.64 6.15 -23.12
C ALA A 361 -27.25 5.57 -24.43
N ILE A 362 -27.75 6.43 -25.32
CA ILE A 362 -28.25 6.03 -26.64
C ILE A 362 -27.12 5.50 -27.54
N ALA A 363 -25.92 6.11 -27.49
CA ALA A 363 -24.75 5.62 -28.22
C ALA A 363 -24.33 4.21 -27.76
N LEU A 364 -24.25 3.98 -26.45
CA LEU A 364 -23.95 2.66 -25.87
C LEU A 364 -24.99 1.61 -26.27
N MET A 365 -26.29 1.95 -26.25
CA MET A 365 -27.35 1.06 -26.72
C MET A 365 -27.30 0.78 -28.23
N LYS A 366 -26.77 1.69 -29.06
CA LYS A 366 -26.50 1.42 -30.48
C LYS A 366 -25.29 0.50 -30.68
N PHE A 367 -24.20 0.73 -29.94
CA PHE A 367 -23.00 -0.11 -30.00
C PHE A 367 -23.29 -1.57 -29.61
N SER A 368 -24.10 -1.78 -28.57
CA SER A 368 -24.63 -3.10 -28.18
C SER A 368 -25.34 -3.84 -29.32
N ARG A 369 -26.09 -3.14 -30.18
CA ARG A 369 -26.81 -3.75 -31.31
C ARG A 369 -25.90 -4.09 -32.49
N ALA A 370 -24.82 -3.33 -32.70
CA ALA A 370 -23.85 -3.59 -33.77
C ALA A 370 -23.14 -4.94 -33.58
N ASN A 371 -22.67 -5.24 -32.36
CA ASN A 371 -22.03 -6.53 -32.06
C ASN A 371 -22.97 -7.73 -32.24
N LYS A 372 -24.30 -7.55 -32.09
CA LYS A 372 -25.24 -8.64 -32.30
C LYS A 372 -25.37 -9.02 -33.79
N ALA A 373 -25.44 -8.02 -34.67
CA ALA A 373 -25.48 -8.25 -36.12
C ALA A 373 -24.18 -8.88 -36.66
N ALA A 374 -23.02 -8.54 -36.09
CA ALA A 374 -21.75 -9.14 -36.46
C ALA A 374 -21.69 -10.65 -36.17
N ASN A 375 -22.15 -11.09 -34.99
CA ASN A 375 -22.18 -12.51 -34.64
C ASN A 375 -23.18 -13.32 -35.47
N GLU A 376 -24.32 -12.74 -35.85
CA GLU A 376 -25.33 -13.41 -36.69
C GLU A 376 -24.82 -13.68 -38.13
N MET A 377 -23.84 -12.93 -38.64
CA MET A 377 -23.23 -13.18 -39.96
C MET A 377 -22.18 -14.29 -39.97
N VAL A 378 -21.52 -14.60 -38.84
CA VAL A 378 -20.50 -15.67 -38.79
C VAL A 378 -21.15 -17.07 -38.83
N VAL A 379 -22.33 -17.22 -38.21
CA VAL A 379 -23.05 -18.50 -38.09
C VAL A 379 -23.64 -18.98 -39.43
N ALA A 380 -23.85 -18.09 -40.39
CA ALA A 380 -24.44 -18.42 -41.70
C ALA A 380 -23.50 -19.16 -42.68
N SER A 381 -22.27 -19.48 -42.27
CA SER A 381 -21.22 -20.00 -43.15
C SER A 381 -21.09 -21.54 -43.21
N GLN A 382 -21.82 -22.30 -42.38
CA GLN A 382 -21.70 -23.76 -42.32
C GLN A 382 -22.97 -24.48 -42.81
N GLY A 383 -22.90 -24.98 -44.05
CA GLY A 383 -23.89 -25.87 -44.65
C GLY A 383 -23.80 -27.33 -44.15
N PRO A 384 -24.80 -28.19 -44.42
CA PRO A 384 -25.21 -29.19 -43.41
C PRO A 384 -25.06 -30.67 -43.80
N GLY A 385 -24.96 -31.53 -42.77
CA GLY A 385 -25.18 -32.98 -42.84
C GLY A 385 -24.49 -33.72 -41.67
N ALA A 386 -25.01 -34.82 -41.11
CA ALA A 386 -26.35 -35.40 -41.18
C ALA A 386 -26.60 -36.31 -39.95
N HIS A 387 -27.85 -36.66 -39.63
CA HIS A 387 -28.16 -37.63 -38.57
C HIS A 387 -27.75 -39.07 -38.95
N HIS A 388 -27.19 -39.85 -38.00
CA HIS A 388 -27.82 -41.12 -37.55
C HIS A 388 -27.24 -41.69 -36.23
N ARG A 389 -27.63 -42.92 -35.86
CA ARG A 389 -27.77 -43.43 -34.48
C ARG A 389 -27.40 -44.92 -34.40
N GLY A 390 -26.66 -45.32 -33.36
CA GLY A 390 -26.20 -46.71 -33.11
C GLY A 390 -24.86 -47.05 -33.78
N GLY A 391 -24.19 -48.17 -33.49
CA GLY A 391 -24.46 -49.16 -32.43
C GLY A 391 -23.98 -50.58 -32.76
N LEU A 392 -22.92 -51.05 -32.07
CA LEU A 392 -22.41 -52.44 -31.95
C LEU A 392 -21.93 -53.24 -33.21
N SER A 393 -20.78 -53.90 -33.02
CA SER A 393 -20.38 -55.23 -33.52
C SER A 393 -19.89 -55.51 -34.97
N ARG A 394 -18.58 -55.86 -35.04
CA ARG A 394 -18.04 -57.21 -35.43
C ARG A 394 -17.93 -57.67 -36.91
N GLY A 395 -16.69 -57.66 -37.43
CA GLY A 395 -16.05 -58.81 -38.12
C GLY A 395 -15.95 -58.83 -39.67
N GLY A 396 -14.93 -59.54 -40.20
CA GLY A 396 -14.56 -59.63 -41.64
C GLY A 396 -13.54 -58.55 -42.03
N GLU A 397 -12.33 -58.76 -42.59
CA GLU A 397 -11.64 -59.85 -43.33
C GLU A 397 -12.03 -60.07 -44.81
N GLU A 398 -10.99 -60.40 -45.60
CA GLU A 398 -10.92 -60.65 -47.07
C GLU A 398 -11.24 -59.47 -48.03
N GLU A 399 -10.87 -59.55 -49.31
CA GLU A 399 -9.51 -59.54 -49.92
C GLU A 399 -9.64 -59.30 -51.45
N GLY A 400 -8.58 -58.81 -52.11
CA GLY A 400 -8.46 -58.75 -53.59
C GLY A 400 -9.29 -57.69 -54.33
N GLU A 401 -9.03 -57.39 -55.61
CA GLU A 401 -7.86 -57.71 -56.46
C GLU A 401 -7.86 -56.81 -57.73
N PHE A 402 -6.68 -56.38 -58.21
CA PHE A 402 -6.36 -55.86 -59.58
C PHE A 402 -7.18 -54.65 -60.12
N ALA A 403 -6.78 -53.86 -61.14
CA ALA A 403 -5.50 -53.40 -61.72
C ALA A 403 -5.90 -52.29 -62.78
N MET A 404 -5.06 -51.61 -63.57
CA MET A 404 -3.62 -51.68 -63.87
C MET A 404 -3.16 -50.36 -64.53
N GLY A 405 -1.85 -50.04 -64.49
CA GLY A 405 -1.21 -49.00 -65.32
C GLY A 405 -1.16 -47.58 -64.70
N GLY A 406 -0.01 -46.88 -64.72
CA GLY A 406 1.31 -47.30 -65.18
C GLY A 406 2.43 -46.31 -64.84
N ASP A 407 3.65 -46.85 -64.74
CA ASP A 407 4.97 -46.23 -64.53
C ASP A 407 5.09 -44.71 -64.31
N THR A 408 5.62 -44.34 -63.14
CA THR A 408 6.99 -43.80 -63.07
C THR A 408 7.56 -43.90 -61.65
N VAL A 409 8.76 -44.49 -61.51
CA VAL A 409 9.44 -44.59 -60.21
C VAL A 409 10.18 -43.28 -59.91
N VAL A 410 9.55 -42.39 -59.15
CA VAL A 410 10.27 -41.35 -58.40
C VAL A 410 10.72 -41.96 -57.09
N ARG A 411 12.04 -42.09 -56.91
CA ARG A 411 12.63 -42.75 -55.75
C ARG A 411 12.78 -41.78 -54.57
N GLU A 412 11.67 -41.45 -53.92
CA GLU A 412 11.68 -40.64 -52.70
C GLU A 412 12.50 -41.32 -51.59
N GLY A 413 13.37 -40.54 -50.94
CA GLY A 413 14.16 -40.99 -49.80
C GLY A 413 13.36 -40.94 -48.48
N PRO A 414 13.85 -41.60 -47.41
CA PRO A 414 13.13 -41.66 -46.13
C PRO A 414 12.94 -40.29 -45.43
N ASP A 415 13.67 -39.26 -45.86
CA ASP A 415 13.72 -37.95 -45.20
C ASP A 415 12.40 -37.15 -45.32
N ALA A 416 11.58 -37.41 -46.35
CA ALA A 416 10.35 -36.66 -46.62
C ALA A 416 9.29 -36.80 -45.51
N VAL A 417 9.16 -37.99 -44.92
CA VAL A 417 8.14 -38.28 -43.88
C VAL A 417 8.48 -37.62 -42.54
N VAL A 418 9.77 -37.40 -42.26
CA VAL A 418 10.23 -36.80 -40.99
C VAL A 418 9.87 -35.31 -40.93
N ALA A 419 9.97 -34.59 -42.05
CA ALA A 419 9.77 -33.14 -42.11
C ALA A 419 8.39 -32.69 -41.60
N ASP A 420 7.31 -33.30 -42.10
CA ASP A 420 5.93 -32.97 -41.72
C ASP A 420 5.66 -33.18 -40.22
N SER A 421 6.22 -34.25 -39.63
CA SER A 421 6.10 -34.54 -38.20
C SER A 421 6.67 -33.41 -37.32
N SER A 422 7.82 -32.85 -37.72
CA SER A 422 8.52 -31.80 -36.98
C SER A 422 7.79 -30.45 -37.03
N VAL A 423 7.22 -30.10 -38.19
CA VAL A 423 6.44 -28.88 -38.38
C VAL A 423 5.15 -28.94 -37.56
N ARG A 424 4.44 -30.07 -37.56
CA ARG A 424 3.25 -30.30 -36.73
C ARG A 424 3.54 -30.23 -35.24
N LEU A 425 4.72 -30.70 -34.79
CA LEU A 425 5.12 -30.62 -33.39
C LEU A 425 5.42 -29.16 -32.97
N ASN A 426 6.15 -28.42 -33.80
CA ASN A 426 6.46 -27.00 -33.57
C ASN A 426 5.19 -26.14 -33.47
N LEU A 427 4.20 -26.37 -34.35
CA LEU A 427 2.90 -25.70 -34.28
C LEU A 427 2.14 -26.01 -32.97
N LYS A 428 2.23 -27.24 -32.45
CA LYS A 428 1.65 -27.60 -31.13
C LYS A 428 2.37 -26.91 -29.97
N VAL A 429 3.70 -26.87 -29.99
CA VAL A 429 4.52 -26.16 -29.00
C VAL A 429 4.11 -24.69 -28.94
N LYS A 430 4.10 -24.01 -30.10
CA LYS A 430 3.70 -22.60 -30.19
C LYS A 430 2.28 -22.36 -29.68
N ALA A 431 1.30 -23.16 -30.11
CA ALA A 431 -0.08 -23.00 -29.67
C ALA A 431 -0.26 -23.22 -28.16
N MET A 432 0.41 -24.22 -27.57
CA MET A 432 0.33 -24.48 -26.12
C MET A 432 1.03 -23.39 -25.30
N LYS A 433 2.12 -22.82 -25.83
CA LYS A 433 2.84 -21.69 -25.23
C LYS A 433 2.00 -20.41 -25.23
N GLU A 434 1.32 -20.12 -26.33
CA GLU A 434 0.37 -19.00 -26.44
C GLU A 434 -0.85 -19.18 -25.53
N GLU A 435 -1.40 -20.40 -25.42
CA GLU A 435 -2.49 -20.76 -24.51
C GLU A 435 -2.12 -20.53 -23.03
N LEU A 436 -0.92 -20.98 -22.62
CA LEU A 436 -0.44 -20.84 -21.25
C LEU A 436 -0.09 -19.38 -20.91
N LEU A 437 0.57 -18.65 -21.82
CA LEU A 437 0.80 -17.20 -21.67
C LEU A 437 -0.52 -16.45 -21.49
N LYS A 438 -1.53 -16.74 -22.31
CA LYS A 438 -2.86 -16.15 -22.18
C LYS A 438 -3.47 -16.46 -20.80
N MET A 439 -3.39 -17.70 -20.34
CA MET A 439 -3.94 -18.12 -19.04
C MET A 439 -3.26 -17.41 -17.86
N PHE A 440 -1.94 -17.19 -17.92
CA PHE A 440 -1.21 -16.43 -16.92
C PHE A 440 -1.57 -14.94 -16.93
N MET A 441 -1.74 -14.33 -18.12
CA MET A 441 -2.16 -12.93 -18.24
C MET A 441 -3.62 -12.69 -17.79
N GLU A 442 -4.52 -13.64 -18.06
CA GLU A 442 -5.93 -13.56 -17.60
C GLU A 442 -6.08 -13.90 -16.09
N GLN A 443 -5.17 -14.72 -15.53
CA GLN A 443 -5.25 -15.19 -14.14
C GLN A 443 -3.87 -15.21 -13.44
N PRO A 444 -3.26 -14.06 -13.12
CA PRO A 444 -1.93 -13.99 -12.50
C PRO A 444 -1.83 -14.72 -11.15
N LYS A 445 -2.91 -14.80 -10.36
CA LYS A 445 -2.98 -15.65 -9.14
C LYS A 445 -2.69 -17.13 -9.43
N VAL A 446 -3.06 -17.65 -10.61
CA VAL A 446 -2.83 -19.05 -11.01
C VAL A 446 -1.36 -19.26 -11.41
N ALA A 447 -0.75 -18.30 -12.11
CA ALA A 447 0.69 -18.31 -12.34
C ALA A 447 1.44 -18.37 -10.99
N LYS A 448 1.09 -17.48 -10.05
CA LYS A 448 1.69 -17.45 -8.71
C LYS A 448 1.56 -18.78 -7.95
N ASP A 449 0.37 -19.39 -7.85
CA ASP A 449 0.22 -20.70 -7.17
C ASP A 449 1.02 -21.80 -7.88
N THR A 450 1.02 -21.83 -9.22
CA THR A 450 1.72 -22.87 -9.99
C THR A 450 3.23 -22.82 -9.72
N PHE A 451 3.86 -21.66 -9.93
CA PHE A 451 5.32 -21.54 -9.84
C PHE A 451 5.83 -21.50 -8.40
N SER A 452 5.07 -20.91 -7.46
CA SER A 452 5.38 -21.01 -6.01
C SER A 452 5.42 -22.46 -5.52
N ARG A 453 4.63 -23.35 -6.13
CA ARG A 453 4.65 -24.78 -5.82
C ARG A 453 5.77 -25.52 -6.53
N MET A 454 6.05 -25.22 -7.80
CA MET A 454 7.16 -25.84 -8.54
C MET A 454 8.50 -25.58 -7.86
N ILE A 455 8.75 -24.36 -7.38
CA ILE A 455 9.94 -24.01 -6.58
C ILE A 455 10.08 -24.91 -5.33
N ARG A 456 8.97 -25.24 -4.66
CA ARG A 456 8.94 -25.99 -3.38
C ARG A 456 8.84 -27.50 -3.54
N GLU A 457 8.30 -27.99 -4.66
CA GLU A 457 8.01 -29.41 -4.93
C GLU A 457 9.03 -30.04 -5.90
N ASP A 458 9.40 -29.31 -6.96
CA ASP A 458 10.33 -29.78 -8.00
C ASP A 458 11.72 -29.15 -7.86
N GLY A 459 11.82 -28.07 -7.10
CA GLY A 459 13.06 -27.33 -6.86
C GLY A 459 13.35 -26.25 -7.89
N ILE A 460 14.47 -25.57 -7.66
CA ILE A 460 14.91 -24.39 -8.40
C ILE A 460 15.39 -24.77 -9.82
N GLU A 461 16.09 -25.89 -9.96
CA GLU A 461 16.68 -26.35 -11.23
C GLU A 461 15.62 -26.66 -12.30
N GLU A 462 14.56 -27.38 -11.92
CA GLU A 462 13.42 -27.63 -12.83
C GLU A 462 12.66 -26.35 -13.13
N THR A 463 12.40 -25.51 -12.11
CA THR A 463 11.69 -24.23 -12.29
C THR A 463 12.39 -23.32 -13.30
N ALA A 464 13.72 -23.24 -13.28
CA ALA A 464 14.52 -22.41 -14.18
C ALA A 464 14.30 -22.73 -15.67
N LYS A 465 14.03 -24.00 -16.02
CA LYS A 465 13.71 -24.41 -17.40
C LYS A 465 12.43 -23.75 -17.91
N TYR A 466 11.40 -23.67 -17.08
CA TYR A 466 10.14 -23.01 -17.43
C TYR A 466 10.29 -21.48 -17.47
N VAL A 467 11.11 -20.90 -16.60
CA VAL A 467 11.47 -19.46 -16.67
C VAL A 467 12.20 -19.15 -18.00
N PHE A 468 13.05 -20.04 -18.51
CA PHE A 468 13.64 -19.89 -19.84
C PHE A 468 12.61 -19.99 -20.98
N VAL A 469 11.63 -20.89 -20.87
CA VAL A 469 10.58 -21.04 -21.89
C VAL A 469 9.65 -19.82 -21.94
N PHE A 470 9.28 -19.21 -20.81
CA PHE A 470 8.27 -18.14 -20.72
C PHE A 470 8.82 -16.72 -20.46
N GLY A 471 10.08 -16.60 -20.03
CA GLY A 471 10.71 -15.33 -19.66
C GLY A 471 10.18 -14.72 -18.35
N HIS A 472 10.67 -13.53 -18.03
CA HIS A 472 10.39 -12.79 -16.78
C HIS A 472 8.92 -12.47 -16.47
N ILE A 473 8.00 -12.60 -17.44
CA ILE A 473 6.56 -12.34 -17.26
C ILE A 473 5.99 -13.17 -16.09
N VAL A 474 6.49 -14.40 -15.93
CA VAL A 474 6.12 -15.30 -14.83
C VAL A 474 6.73 -14.88 -13.48
N VAL A 475 7.90 -14.23 -13.51
CA VAL A 475 8.72 -13.98 -12.31
C VAL A 475 8.23 -12.76 -11.52
N PHE A 476 7.72 -11.72 -12.18
CA PHE A 476 7.26 -10.50 -11.50
C PHE A 476 6.22 -10.77 -10.40
N GLU A 477 5.26 -11.66 -10.64
CA GLU A 477 4.19 -11.94 -9.68
C GLU A 477 4.64 -12.85 -8.52
N LEU A 478 5.82 -13.47 -8.64
CA LEU A 478 6.48 -14.21 -7.56
C LEU A 478 7.28 -13.26 -6.64
N LEU A 479 7.86 -12.18 -7.16
CA LEU A 479 8.54 -11.14 -6.35
C LEU A 479 7.59 -10.51 -5.31
N SER A 480 6.29 -10.50 -5.59
CA SER A 480 5.22 -10.11 -4.66
C SER A 480 4.97 -11.12 -3.53
N ASP A 481 5.86 -12.09 -3.30
CA ASP A 481 5.84 -12.97 -2.14
C ASP A 481 7.11 -12.81 -1.27
N PRO A 482 6.99 -12.30 -0.03
CA PRO A 482 8.15 -12.18 0.86
C PRO A 482 8.71 -13.55 1.27
N THR A 483 7.91 -14.64 1.19
CA THR A 483 8.37 -15.98 1.58
C THR A 483 9.21 -16.68 0.52
N LEU A 484 9.32 -16.13 -0.70
CA LEU A 484 10.08 -16.70 -1.82
C LEU A 484 11.32 -15.87 -2.19
N GLN A 485 11.63 -14.77 -1.48
CA GLN A 485 12.73 -13.87 -1.87
C GLN A 485 14.09 -14.58 -1.96
N ARG A 486 14.37 -15.54 -1.07
CA ARG A 486 15.56 -16.37 -1.13
C ARG A 486 15.56 -17.29 -2.34
N ASP A 487 14.49 -18.06 -2.51
CA ASP A 487 14.35 -19.03 -3.59
C ASP A 487 14.41 -18.35 -4.97
N LEU A 488 13.88 -17.13 -5.08
CA LEU A 488 13.93 -16.30 -6.29
C LEU A 488 15.33 -15.72 -6.56
N TYR A 489 16.10 -15.40 -5.52
CA TYR A 489 17.52 -15.05 -5.69
C TYR A 489 18.31 -16.25 -6.22
N GLU A 490 18.18 -17.42 -5.57
CA GLU A 490 18.85 -18.66 -5.98
C GLU A 490 18.41 -19.10 -7.39
N LEU A 491 17.13 -18.96 -7.74
CA LEU A 491 16.59 -19.16 -9.10
C LEU A 491 17.20 -18.20 -10.12
N SER A 492 17.36 -16.92 -9.77
CA SER A 492 17.98 -15.94 -10.65
C SER A 492 19.46 -16.25 -10.90
N GLU A 493 20.18 -16.71 -9.87
CA GLU A 493 21.60 -17.07 -10.00
C GLU A 493 21.79 -18.37 -10.80
N TYR A 494 20.93 -19.38 -10.57
CA TYR A 494 20.94 -20.62 -11.34
C TYR A 494 20.64 -20.37 -12.82
N TYR A 495 19.59 -19.58 -13.12
CA TYR A 495 19.19 -19.24 -14.48
C TYR A 495 20.34 -18.61 -15.30
N HIS A 496 21.07 -17.63 -14.75
CA HIS A 496 22.17 -16.97 -15.46
C HIS A 496 23.44 -17.83 -15.61
N ARG A 497 23.54 -18.95 -14.86
CA ARG A 497 24.65 -19.91 -14.97
C ARG A 497 24.38 -21.03 -15.99
N SER A 498 23.15 -21.16 -16.51
CA SER A 498 22.70 -22.28 -17.35
C SER A 498 22.43 -21.88 -18.81
N ASP A 499 23.19 -22.43 -19.75
CA ASP A 499 22.88 -22.31 -21.19
C ASP A 499 21.81 -23.35 -21.60
N TYR A 500 20.53 -23.02 -21.40
CA TYR A 500 19.44 -23.91 -21.78
C TYR A 500 19.26 -24.02 -23.30
N ARG A 501 19.31 -25.26 -23.80
CA ARG A 501 19.01 -25.62 -25.19
C ARG A 501 18.03 -26.78 -25.19
N PHE A 502 16.78 -26.52 -25.58
CA PHE A 502 15.74 -27.54 -25.68
C PHE A 502 15.51 -27.90 -27.16
N SER A 503 15.34 -29.19 -27.44
CA SER A 503 14.71 -29.62 -28.68
C SER A 503 13.21 -29.34 -28.65
N ILE A 504 12.58 -29.29 -29.84
CA ILE A 504 11.12 -29.08 -29.99
C ILE A 504 10.31 -30.14 -29.23
N LYS A 505 10.87 -31.34 -29.02
CA LYS A 505 10.23 -32.39 -28.23
C LYS A 505 10.32 -32.10 -26.73
N GLU A 506 11.49 -31.71 -26.23
CA GLU A 506 11.65 -31.37 -24.80
C GLU A 506 10.83 -30.15 -24.41
N GLU A 507 10.73 -29.13 -25.28
CA GLU A 507 9.82 -27.99 -25.05
C GLU A 507 8.34 -28.44 -25.03
N TYR A 508 7.93 -29.36 -25.91
CA TYR A 508 6.59 -29.94 -25.88
C TYR A 508 6.30 -30.73 -24.59
N ASP A 509 7.23 -31.60 -24.18
CA ASP A 509 7.09 -32.44 -23.00
C ASP A 509 7.01 -31.57 -21.73
N LEU A 510 7.88 -30.55 -21.59
CA LEU A 510 7.82 -29.53 -20.53
C LEU A 510 6.47 -28.78 -20.52
N LEU A 511 6.02 -28.24 -21.67
CA LEU A 511 4.76 -27.50 -21.76
C LEU A 511 3.55 -28.36 -21.36
N SER A 512 3.58 -29.67 -21.67
CA SER A 512 2.50 -30.61 -21.29
C SER A 512 2.41 -30.84 -19.77
N ILE A 513 3.56 -30.93 -19.09
CA ILE A 513 3.66 -31.04 -17.64
C ILE A 513 3.18 -29.74 -16.98
N LEU A 514 3.65 -28.59 -17.47
CA LEU A 514 3.23 -27.29 -16.96
C LEU A 514 1.72 -27.11 -17.12
N LYS A 515 1.14 -27.40 -18.29
CA LYS A 515 -0.31 -27.29 -18.52
C LYS A 515 -1.12 -28.08 -17.50
N THR A 516 -0.68 -29.30 -17.17
CA THR A 516 -1.33 -30.15 -16.17
C THR A 516 -1.27 -29.51 -14.77
N ARG A 517 -0.12 -28.93 -14.38
CA ARG A 517 0.04 -28.22 -13.10
C ARG A 517 -0.81 -26.95 -13.03
N VAL A 518 -0.81 -26.15 -14.12
CA VAL A 518 -1.58 -24.91 -14.23
C VAL A 518 -3.08 -25.18 -14.11
N THR A 519 -3.63 -26.19 -14.79
CA THR A 519 -5.06 -26.56 -14.62
C THR A 519 -5.38 -26.99 -13.17
N ALA A 520 -4.47 -27.71 -12.50
CA ALA A 520 -4.65 -28.06 -11.09
C ALA A 520 -4.60 -26.83 -10.15
N SER A 521 -3.74 -25.85 -10.46
CA SER A 521 -3.67 -24.57 -9.76
C SER A 521 -4.85 -23.64 -10.06
N GLU A 522 -5.40 -23.66 -11.29
CA GLU A 522 -6.63 -22.93 -11.62
C GLU A 522 -7.80 -23.44 -10.77
N ILE A 523 -7.96 -24.76 -10.65
CA ILE A 523 -9.00 -25.36 -9.80
C ILE A 523 -8.84 -24.90 -8.34
N ARG A 524 -7.61 -24.88 -7.79
CA ARG A 524 -7.33 -24.38 -6.44
C ARG A 524 -7.67 -22.89 -6.27
N VAL A 525 -7.18 -22.03 -7.16
CA VAL A 525 -7.43 -20.58 -7.09
C VAL A 525 -8.92 -20.26 -7.29
N LEU A 526 -9.63 -21.01 -8.14
CA LEU A 526 -11.07 -20.84 -8.33
C LEU A 526 -11.90 -21.25 -7.10
N THR A 527 -11.53 -22.30 -6.36
CA THR A 527 -12.21 -22.62 -5.09
C THR A 527 -11.92 -21.55 -4.03
N GLN A 528 -10.67 -21.08 -3.92
CA GLN A 528 -10.29 -20.02 -2.99
C GLN A 528 -10.98 -18.67 -3.29
N LYS A 529 -11.16 -18.34 -4.57
CA LYS A 529 -11.90 -17.16 -5.06
C LYS A 529 -13.42 -17.24 -4.84
N SER A 530 -13.94 -18.38 -4.37
CA SER A 530 -15.29 -18.49 -3.81
C SER A 530 -15.31 -18.05 -2.35
N SER A 531 -14.38 -18.54 -1.53
CA SER A 531 -14.26 -18.13 -0.11
C SER A 531 -13.96 -16.64 0.06
N GLU A 532 -13.13 -16.01 -0.80
CA GLU A 532 -12.89 -14.55 -0.79
C GLU A 532 -14.19 -13.73 -0.81
N LYS A 533 -15.24 -14.19 -1.51
CA LYS A 533 -16.52 -13.48 -1.61
C LYS A 533 -17.35 -13.54 -0.33
N PHE A 534 -17.19 -14.61 0.44
CA PHE A 534 -17.92 -14.87 1.69
C PHE A 534 -17.07 -14.58 2.94
N GLU A 535 -15.88 -13.98 2.78
CA GLU A 535 -14.93 -13.68 3.85
C GLU A 535 -15.56 -12.87 5.00
N PHE A 536 -16.57 -12.03 4.73
CA PHE A 536 -17.28 -11.29 5.78
C PHE A 536 -17.97 -12.20 6.82
N LEU A 537 -18.33 -13.44 6.47
CA LEU A 537 -18.83 -14.45 7.42
C LEU A 537 -17.76 -15.00 8.37
N THR A 538 -16.46 -14.79 8.08
CA THR A 538 -15.38 -15.15 9.00
C THR A 538 -15.38 -14.27 10.26
N LYS A 539 -15.93 -13.05 10.18
CA LYS A 539 -15.99 -12.08 11.29
C LYS A 539 -17.18 -12.30 12.24
N LEU A 540 -18.30 -12.81 11.72
CA LEU A 540 -19.54 -13.05 12.48
C LEU A 540 -19.47 -14.34 13.32
N ASP A 541 -20.18 -14.39 14.45
CA ASP A 541 -20.36 -15.65 15.18
C ASP A 541 -21.43 -16.58 14.55
N ALA A 542 -21.60 -17.79 15.08
CA ALA A 542 -22.55 -18.76 14.55
C ALA A 542 -24.03 -18.33 14.70
N GLY A 543 -24.39 -17.65 15.78
CA GLY A 543 -25.74 -17.13 16.02
C GLY A 543 -26.05 -15.95 15.09
N GLN A 544 -25.09 -15.06 14.87
CA GLN A 544 -25.17 -13.99 13.88
C GLN A 544 -25.32 -14.54 12.45
N ILE A 545 -24.53 -15.55 12.07
CA ILE A 545 -24.66 -16.19 10.75
C ILE A 545 -26.02 -16.88 10.60
N TYR A 546 -26.51 -17.58 11.63
CA TYR A 546 -27.84 -18.17 11.62
C TYR A 546 -28.94 -17.11 11.49
N ASN A 547 -28.88 -16.03 12.28
CA ASN A 547 -29.83 -14.91 12.20
C ASN A 547 -29.81 -14.19 10.85
N LEU A 548 -28.65 -14.12 10.19
CA LEU A 548 -28.49 -13.55 8.86
C LEU A 548 -29.21 -14.37 7.77
N ILE A 549 -29.28 -15.70 7.90
CA ILE A 549 -29.74 -16.61 6.84
C ILE A 549 -31.04 -17.37 7.11
N LYS A 550 -31.52 -17.47 8.36
CA LYS A 550 -32.71 -18.25 8.75
C LYS A 550 -33.98 -17.91 7.95
N ASP A 551 -34.12 -16.64 7.56
CA ASP A 551 -35.27 -16.11 6.81
C ASP A 551 -35.03 -16.07 5.28
N GLU A 552 -33.83 -16.46 4.83
CA GLU A 552 -33.50 -16.58 3.39
C GLU A 552 -34.02 -17.91 2.80
N LYS A 553 -34.02 -18.03 1.47
CA LYS A 553 -34.39 -19.29 0.80
C LYS A 553 -33.43 -20.43 1.16
N ILE A 554 -33.93 -21.66 1.18
CA ILE A 554 -33.16 -22.88 1.54
C ILE A 554 -31.88 -23.00 0.68
N GLN A 555 -31.97 -22.72 -0.62
CA GLN A 555 -30.82 -22.63 -1.54
C GLN A 555 -29.75 -21.59 -1.13
N VAL A 556 -30.14 -20.47 -0.51
CA VAL A 556 -29.19 -19.47 0.02
C VAL A 556 -28.57 -19.96 1.33
N GLN A 557 -29.34 -20.66 2.15
CA GLN A 557 -28.86 -21.28 3.39
C GLN A 557 -27.85 -22.40 3.10
N SER A 558 -28.11 -23.25 2.10
CA SER A 558 -27.18 -24.30 1.66
C SER A 558 -25.91 -23.70 1.05
N ILE A 559 -26.02 -22.70 0.15
CA ILE A 559 -24.87 -21.94 -0.36
C ILE A 559 -24.01 -21.44 0.80
N VAL A 560 -24.57 -20.70 1.75
CA VAL A 560 -23.81 -20.14 2.87
C VAL A 560 -23.11 -21.25 3.69
N LEU A 561 -23.82 -22.32 4.05
CA LEU A 561 -23.21 -23.44 4.77
C LEU A 561 -22.05 -24.09 4.01
N THR A 562 -22.10 -24.21 2.68
CA THR A 562 -20.95 -24.75 1.91
C THR A 562 -19.70 -23.87 1.96
N GLN A 563 -19.86 -22.55 2.14
CA GLN A 563 -18.75 -21.57 2.16
C GLN A 563 -18.15 -21.35 3.56
N LEU A 564 -18.84 -21.77 4.64
CA LEU A 564 -18.32 -21.70 6.01
C LEU A 564 -17.24 -22.77 6.28
N ASP A 565 -16.31 -22.46 7.19
CA ASP A 565 -15.38 -23.44 7.74
C ASP A 565 -16.10 -24.56 8.50
N ARG A 566 -15.42 -25.69 8.75
CA ARG A 566 -16.04 -26.88 9.37
C ARG A 566 -16.59 -26.63 10.78
N LYS A 567 -15.99 -25.72 11.58
CA LYS A 567 -16.45 -25.45 12.96
C LYS A 567 -17.72 -24.61 12.93
N LYS A 568 -17.73 -23.47 12.22
CA LYS A 568 -18.93 -22.63 12.09
C LYS A 568 -20.06 -23.34 11.37
N ARG A 569 -19.77 -24.11 10.31
CA ARG A 569 -20.77 -24.88 9.57
C ARG A 569 -21.57 -25.83 10.46
N THR A 570 -20.88 -26.58 11.35
CA THR A 570 -21.55 -27.45 12.32
C THR A 570 -22.40 -26.65 13.31
N ALA A 571 -21.83 -25.61 13.94
CA ALA A 571 -22.56 -24.81 14.94
C ALA A 571 -23.81 -24.12 14.36
N VAL A 572 -23.73 -23.55 13.15
CA VAL A 572 -24.88 -22.96 12.44
C VAL A 572 -25.91 -24.04 12.06
N PHE A 573 -25.46 -25.21 11.58
CA PHE A 573 -26.36 -26.30 11.23
C PHE A 573 -27.08 -26.91 12.46
N GLU A 574 -26.43 -26.93 13.64
CA GLU A 574 -27.01 -27.42 14.89
C GLU A 574 -28.21 -26.58 15.35
N MET A 575 -28.19 -25.26 15.11
CA MET A 575 -29.29 -24.33 15.43
C MET A 575 -30.60 -24.62 14.66
N TYR A 576 -30.54 -25.30 13.51
CA TYR A 576 -31.74 -25.71 12.77
C TYR A 576 -32.45 -26.89 13.45
N GLN A 577 -33.79 -26.82 13.56
CA GLN A 577 -34.62 -27.83 14.22
C GLN A 577 -35.81 -28.27 13.36
N GLY A 578 -36.29 -29.50 13.56
CA GLY A 578 -37.49 -30.02 12.89
C GLY A 578 -37.42 -29.97 11.36
N GLN A 579 -38.52 -29.56 10.72
CA GLN A 579 -38.65 -29.59 9.25
C GLN A 579 -37.66 -28.68 8.50
N SER A 580 -37.19 -27.58 9.08
CA SER A 580 -36.22 -26.71 8.37
C SER A 580 -34.88 -27.43 8.20
N LYS A 581 -34.40 -28.12 9.25
CA LYS A 581 -33.20 -28.96 9.20
C LYS A 581 -33.30 -30.06 8.14
N VAL A 582 -34.46 -30.72 8.02
CA VAL A 582 -34.70 -31.78 7.02
C VAL A 582 -34.69 -31.23 5.59
N LYS A 583 -35.35 -30.10 5.33
CA LYS A 583 -35.35 -29.46 4.00
C LYS A 583 -33.96 -28.97 3.59
N LEU A 584 -33.21 -28.42 4.55
CA LEU A 584 -31.83 -27.97 4.34
C LEU A 584 -30.87 -29.14 4.10
N LEU A 585 -31.08 -30.28 4.76
CA LEU A 585 -30.34 -31.51 4.48
C LEU A 585 -30.59 -32.04 3.06
N ALA A 586 -31.85 -32.03 2.61
CA ALA A 586 -32.22 -32.45 1.24
C ALA A 586 -31.53 -31.57 0.19
N GLU A 587 -31.66 -30.24 0.30
CA GLU A 587 -30.97 -29.27 -0.59
C GLU A 587 -29.44 -29.47 -0.57
N LEU A 588 -28.82 -29.75 0.58
CA LEU A 588 -27.38 -30.04 0.68
C LEU A 588 -26.99 -31.40 0.07
N SER A 589 -27.93 -32.33 -0.12
CA SER A 589 -27.70 -33.62 -0.82
C SER A 589 -28.00 -33.57 -2.32
N GLU A 590 -28.81 -32.60 -2.77
CA GLU A 590 -29.23 -32.38 -4.17
C GLU A 590 -28.49 -31.20 -4.83
N ALA A 591 -27.44 -30.67 -4.20
CA ALA A 591 -26.78 -29.41 -4.56
C ALA A 591 -26.05 -29.44 -5.92
N ASP A 592 -26.80 -29.12 -6.98
CA ASP A 592 -26.36 -29.02 -8.37
C ASP A 592 -25.35 -27.86 -8.65
N ALA A 593 -24.77 -27.83 -9.85
CA ALA A 593 -23.77 -26.84 -10.25
C ALA A 593 -24.31 -25.39 -10.34
N ILE A 594 -24.08 -24.60 -9.29
CA ILE A 594 -24.59 -23.21 -9.17
C ILE A 594 -23.80 -22.23 -10.07
N PRO A 595 -24.48 -21.39 -10.89
CA PRO A 595 -23.81 -20.37 -11.71
C PRO A 595 -22.99 -19.36 -10.90
N LYS A 596 -21.76 -19.07 -11.36
CA LYS A 596 -20.78 -18.16 -10.70
C LYS A 596 -21.33 -16.75 -10.43
N GLU A 597 -22.26 -16.28 -11.27
CA GLU A 597 -22.95 -14.99 -11.12
C GLU A 597 -24.00 -15.01 -9.99
N TYR A 598 -24.76 -16.10 -9.86
CA TYR A 598 -25.75 -16.25 -8.79
C TYR A 598 -25.07 -16.25 -7.42
N LEU A 599 -23.97 -17.00 -7.30
CA LEU A 599 -23.14 -17.04 -6.09
C LEU A 599 -22.53 -15.67 -5.75
N LEU A 600 -22.14 -14.87 -6.75
CA LEU A 600 -21.70 -13.48 -6.54
C LEU A 600 -22.83 -12.59 -6.01
N ASN A 601 -24.02 -12.67 -6.62
CA ASN A 601 -25.18 -11.87 -6.23
C ASN A 601 -25.64 -12.18 -4.80
N VAL A 602 -25.63 -13.46 -4.41
CA VAL A 602 -25.91 -13.91 -3.03
C VAL A 602 -24.89 -13.33 -2.05
N ALA A 603 -23.59 -13.44 -2.35
CA ALA A 603 -22.52 -12.89 -1.50
C ALA A 603 -22.67 -11.36 -1.31
N GLN A 604 -22.91 -10.61 -2.39
CA GLN A 604 -23.10 -9.15 -2.34
C GLN A 604 -24.36 -8.75 -1.57
N ALA A 605 -25.48 -9.46 -1.75
CA ALA A 605 -26.72 -9.20 -1.03
C ALA A 605 -26.55 -9.42 0.48
N LEU A 606 -25.93 -10.53 0.88
CA LEU A 606 -25.65 -10.84 2.29
C LEU A 606 -24.63 -9.89 2.90
N GLN A 607 -23.55 -9.52 2.20
CA GLN A 607 -22.58 -8.54 2.68
C GLN A 607 -23.24 -7.16 2.88
N LYS A 608 -24.17 -6.77 2.00
CA LYS A 608 -24.98 -5.54 2.16
C LYS A 608 -25.96 -5.64 3.33
N LYS A 609 -26.56 -6.80 3.58
CA LYS A 609 -27.44 -7.07 4.73
C LYS A 609 -26.69 -6.96 6.06
N VAL A 610 -25.45 -7.46 6.10
CA VAL A 610 -24.52 -7.29 7.24
C VAL A 610 -24.20 -5.80 7.46
N LYS A 611 -23.65 -5.11 6.45
CA LYS A 611 -23.27 -3.68 6.54
C LYS A 611 -24.44 -2.71 6.80
N ALA A 612 -25.69 -3.17 6.69
CA ALA A 612 -26.89 -2.34 6.88
C ALA A 612 -27.62 -2.60 8.21
N SER A 613 -27.16 -3.55 9.05
CA SER A 613 -27.73 -3.80 10.38
C SER A 613 -26.64 -3.76 11.46
N PRO A 614 -26.73 -2.85 12.45
CA PRO A 614 -25.73 -2.75 13.51
C PRO A 614 -25.70 -3.98 14.44
N GLU A 615 -26.71 -4.87 14.36
CA GLU A 615 -26.72 -6.18 15.02
C GLU A 615 -25.56 -7.10 14.58
N TYR A 616 -24.95 -6.82 13.42
CA TYR A 616 -23.77 -7.50 12.89
C TYR A 616 -22.49 -6.65 12.93
N ASP A 617 -22.57 -5.42 13.44
CA ASP A 617 -21.44 -4.48 13.55
C ASP A 617 -20.89 -4.47 14.99
N THR A 618 -20.64 -5.68 15.50
CA THR A 618 -20.16 -5.94 16.85
C THR A 618 -18.74 -6.47 16.80
N GLU A 619 -17.78 -5.72 17.33
CA GLU A 619 -16.48 -6.33 17.66
C GLU A 619 -16.69 -7.36 18.77
N ASN A 620 -16.19 -8.58 18.56
CA ASN A 620 -16.05 -9.56 19.63
C ASN A 620 -14.92 -9.12 20.56
N LEU A 621 -15.24 -8.13 21.41
CA LEU A 621 -14.42 -7.69 22.54
C LEU A 621 -14.00 -8.92 23.34
N ARG A 622 -12.70 -9.19 23.36
CA ARG A 622 -12.10 -10.30 24.12
C ARG A 622 -12.06 -10.00 25.63
N SER A 623 -13.16 -9.50 26.17
CA SER A 623 -13.30 -9.13 27.58
C SER A 623 -12.98 -10.29 28.51
N SER A 624 -13.31 -11.53 28.12
CA SER A 624 -12.93 -12.74 28.85
C SER A 624 -11.42 -13.01 28.86
N ASP A 625 -10.71 -12.76 27.76
CA ASP A 625 -9.26 -12.98 27.67
C ASP A 625 -8.48 -11.84 28.37
N ILE A 626 -8.98 -10.60 28.31
CA ILE A 626 -8.44 -9.44 29.04
C ILE A 626 -8.63 -9.64 30.56
N LEU A 627 -9.83 -10.05 30.98
CA LEU A 627 -10.11 -10.38 32.38
C LEU A 627 -9.25 -11.56 32.87
N LEU A 628 -8.89 -12.50 31.98
CA LEU A 628 -7.97 -13.59 32.30
C LEU A 628 -6.54 -13.09 32.53
N ASP A 629 -5.96 -12.26 31.65
CA ASP A 629 -4.61 -11.68 31.86
C ASP A 629 -4.57 -10.83 33.14
N LEU A 630 -5.62 -10.04 33.41
CA LEU A 630 -5.74 -9.27 34.64
C LEU A 630 -5.80 -10.17 35.89
N LEU A 631 -6.53 -11.29 35.84
CA LEU A 631 -6.58 -12.25 36.95
C LEU A 631 -5.25 -12.98 37.15
N GLU A 632 -4.62 -13.51 36.10
CA GLU A 632 -3.32 -14.21 36.16
C GLU A 632 -2.16 -13.30 36.66
N ARG A 633 -2.35 -11.98 36.62
CA ARG A 633 -1.39 -10.96 37.09
C ARG A 633 -1.76 -10.30 38.42
N SER A 634 -2.92 -10.62 38.99
CA SER A 634 -3.39 -10.10 40.28
C SER A 634 -3.00 -11.02 41.44
N SER A 635 -2.98 -10.51 42.67
CA SER A 635 -2.66 -11.32 43.86
C SER A 635 -3.74 -12.38 44.13
N LEU A 636 -3.39 -13.48 44.82
CA LEU A 636 -4.37 -14.53 45.15
C LEU A 636 -5.60 -14.01 45.91
N GLN A 637 -5.42 -12.99 46.76
CA GLN A 637 -6.52 -12.34 47.49
C GLN A 637 -7.47 -11.59 46.55
N GLU A 638 -6.93 -10.91 45.53
CA GLU A 638 -7.73 -10.25 44.48
C GLU A 638 -8.41 -11.27 43.57
N GLN A 639 -7.70 -12.33 43.17
CA GLN A 639 -8.26 -13.44 42.40
C GLN A 639 -9.47 -14.07 43.12
N LYS A 640 -9.33 -14.43 44.40
CA LYS A 640 -10.44 -14.92 45.25
C LYS A 640 -11.62 -13.95 45.28
N LYS A 641 -11.36 -12.68 45.61
CA LYS A 641 -12.39 -11.62 45.76
C LYS A 641 -13.16 -11.38 44.45
N LEU A 642 -12.44 -11.25 43.34
CA LEU A 642 -13.03 -11.08 42.01
C LEU A 642 -13.79 -12.33 41.57
N MET A 643 -13.26 -13.53 41.82
CA MET A 643 -13.91 -14.78 41.48
C MET A 643 -15.22 -15.00 42.27
N SER A 644 -15.27 -14.68 43.56
CA SER A 644 -16.54 -14.71 44.33
C SER A 644 -17.55 -13.73 43.74
N THR A 645 -17.13 -12.49 43.52
CA THR A 645 -18.00 -11.44 42.94
C THR A 645 -18.53 -11.84 41.57
N LEU A 646 -17.69 -12.47 40.73
CA LEU A 646 -18.11 -13.00 39.42
C LEU A 646 -19.01 -14.23 39.54
N GLN A 647 -18.79 -15.12 40.53
CA GLN A 647 -19.62 -16.30 40.75
C GLN A 647 -21.02 -15.94 41.26
N GLU A 648 -21.13 -14.89 42.07
CA GLU A 648 -22.41 -14.32 42.54
C GLU A 648 -23.20 -13.65 41.39
N ASN A 649 -22.53 -12.89 40.52
CA ASN A 649 -23.19 -12.13 39.44
C ASN A 649 -23.41 -12.95 38.15
N ASN A 650 -22.49 -13.84 37.79
CA ASN A 650 -22.54 -14.65 36.56
C ASN A 650 -21.70 -15.93 36.70
N ALA A 651 -22.31 -16.95 37.32
CA ALA A 651 -21.67 -18.24 37.58
C ALA A 651 -21.14 -18.96 36.31
N GLU A 652 -21.76 -18.76 35.14
CA GLU A 652 -21.29 -19.34 33.87
C GLU A 652 -19.98 -18.70 33.41
N THR A 653 -19.85 -17.38 33.53
CA THR A 653 -18.61 -16.64 33.25
C THR A 653 -17.52 -17.01 34.25
N ALA A 654 -17.83 -17.10 35.55
CA ALA A 654 -16.89 -17.55 36.56
C ALA A 654 -16.36 -18.97 36.26
N ARG A 655 -17.25 -19.91 35.90
CA ARG A 655 -16.86 -21.28 35.48
C ARG A 655 -15.98 -21.27 34.23
N SER A 656 -16.30 -20.45 33.23
CA SER A 656 -15.52 -20.29 32.00
C SER A 656 -14.11 -19.73 32.25
N LEU A 657 -13.96 -18.82 33.23
CA LEU A 657 -12.65 -18.32 33.68
C LEU A 657 -11.87 -19.39 34.46
N LYS A 658 -12.51 -20.09 35.42
CA LYS A 658 -11.87 -21.20 36.18
C LYS A 658 -11.37 -22.34 35.28
N MET A 659 -11.97 -22.57 34.12
CA MET A 659 -11.49 -23.54 33.12
C MET A 659 -10.21 -23.09 32.38
N LYS A 660 -9.87 -21.79 32.38
CA LYS A 660 -8.76 -21.22 31.61
C LYS A 660 -7.61 -20.66 32.48
N LEU A 661 -7.91 -20.26 33.72
CA LEU A 661 -7.00 -19.53 34.60
C LEU A 661 -5.81 -20.40 35.01
N VAL A 662 -4.59 -19.90 34.77
CA VAL A 662 -3.35 -20.53 35.21
C VAL A 662 -2.51 -19.55 36.03
N THR A 663 -2.60 -19.68 37.35
CA THR A 663 -1.81 -18.94 38.34
C THR A 663 -0.66 -19.80 38.87
N VAL A 664 0.38 -19.18 39.43
CA VAL A 664 1.51 -19.88 40.09
C VAL A 664 1.02 -20.62 41.34
N GLU A 665 -0.03 -20.13 41.99
CA GLU A 665 -0.71 -20.74 43.16
C GLU A 665 -1.38 -22.10 42.86
N ILE A 666 -1.32 -22.59 41.62
CA ILE A 666 -1.68 -23.96 41.26
C ILE A 666 -0.64 -24.99 41.75
N LEU A 667 0.63 -24.60 41.88
CA LEU A 667 1.73 -25.52 42.20
C LEU A 667 1.50 -26.39 43.45
N PRO A 668 1.01 -25.88 44.61
CA PRO A 668 0.72 -26.70 45.80
C PRO A 668 -0.41 -27.72 45.61
N TYR A 669 -1.24 -27.57 44.58
CA TYR A 669 -2.38 -28.45 44.27
C TYR A 669 -2.07 -29.46 43.15
N LEU A 670 -0.85 -29.43 42.59
CA LEU A 670 -0.36 -30.45 41.67
C LEU A 670 0.10 -31.69 42.45
N LYS A 671 -0.11 -32.88 41.88
CA LYS A 671 0.52 -34.11 42.37
C LYS A 671 2.03 -34.03 42.20
N ASP A 672 2.80 -34.54 43.16
CA ASP A 672 4.27 -34.50 43.21
C ASP A 672 4.96 -34.77 41.87
N GLY A 673 4.53 -35.79 41.13
CA GLY A 673 5.09 -36.10 39.80
C GLY A 673 4.91 -34.98 38.76
N HIS A 674 3.75 -34.33 38.74
CA HIS A 674 3.48 -33.20 37.84
C HIS A 674 4.14 -31.91 38.31
N LEU A 675 4.27 -31.72 39.63
CA LEU A 675 5.03 -30.62 40.23
C LEU A 675 6.50 -30.68 39.77
N LEU A 676 7.12 -31.85 39.89
CA LEU A 676 8.48 -32.10 39.40
C LEU A 676 8.59 -32.03 37.86
N GLU A 677 7.59 -32.49 37.12
CA GLU A 677 7.54 -32.39 35.64
C GLU A 677 7.50 -30.93 35.14
N VAL A 678 6.78 -30.04 35.85
CA VAL A 678 6.78 -28.59 35.57
C VAL A 678 8.16 -28.01 35.85
N ILE A 679 8.75 -28.33 37.01
CA ILE A 679 9.96 -27.67 37.53
C ILE A 679 11.25 -28.18 36.87
N LEU A 680 11.48 -29.50 36.83
CA LEU A 680 12.72 -30.08 36.28
C LEU A 680 12.84 -29.91 34.76
N GLY A 681 11.74 -29.57 34.08
CA GLY A 681 11.76 -29.19 32.67
C GLY A 681 12.05 -27.71 32.40
N MET A 682 12.32 -26.91 33.43
CA MET A 682 12.83 -25.55 33.27
C MET A 682 14.35 -25.55 33.03
N GLU A 683 14.80 -24.55 32.30
CA GLU A 683 16.20 -24.16 32.18
C GLU A 683 16.72 -23.63 33.53
N ARG A 684 17.90 -24.09 33.99
CA ARG A 684 18.41 -23.85 35.37
C ARG A 684 18.35 -22.38 35.78
N GLU A 685 18.86 -21.47 34.94
CA GLU A 685 18.81 -20.02 35.20
C GLU A 685 17.38 -19.50 35.40
N SER A 686 16.42 -20.01 34.61
CA SER A 686 15.01 -19.62 34.72
C SER A 686 14.32 -20.25 35.92
N LEU A 687 14.73 -21.44 36.36
CA LEU A 687 14.23 -22.04 37.59
C LEU A 687 14.70 -21.22 38.79
N LEU A 688 15.99 -20.86 38.85
CA LEU A 688 16.54 -20.06 39.93
C LEU A 688 15.91 -18.66 40.00
N MET A 689 15.74 -17.99 38.86
CA MET A 689 15.04 -16.69 38.79
C MET A 689 13.57 -16.78 39.21
N PHE A 690 12.93 -17.94 39.03
CA PHE A 690 11.59 -18.20 39.56
C PHE A 690 11.62 -18.45 41.08
N LEU A 691 12.47 -19.35 41.57
CA LEU A 691 12.59 -19.68 42.99
C LEU A 691 12.94 -18.45 43.85
N ALA A 692 13.84 -17.59 43.36
CA ALA A 692 14.27 -16.37 44.04
C ALA A 692 13.19 -15.28 44.14
N ALA A 693 12.11 -15.35 43.35
CA ALA A 693 11.05 -14.34 43.29
C ALA A 693 9.62 -14.86 43.51
N CYS A 694 9.44 -16.18 43.64
CA CYS A 694 8.16 -16.78 43.99
C CYS A 694 7.86 -16.64 45.51
N PRO A 695 6.58 -16.71 45.93
CA PRO A 695 6.21 -16.68 47.34
C PRO A 695 6.90 -17.77 48.16
N ASP A 696 7.21 -17.47 49.42
CA ASP A 696 7.96 -18.37 50.32
C ASP A 696 7.32 -19.76 50.41
N HIS A 697 5.99 -19.85 50.54
CA HIS A 697 5.27 -21.12 50.61
C HIS A 697 5.40 -21.98 49.34
N ILE A 698 5.69 -21.38 48.19
CA ILE A 698 5.93 -22.08 46.93
C ILE A 698 7.40 -22.48 46.83
N ARG A 699 8.33 -21.59 47.16
CA ARG A 699 9.77 -21.91 47.16
C ARG A 699 10.07 -23.08 48.10
N ASP A 700 9.54 -23.01 49.32
CA ASP A 700 9.79 -24.01 50.34
C ASP A 700 9.12 -25.36 49.99
N LEU A 701 7.92 -25.34 49.39
CA LEU A 701 7.29 -26.55 48.81
C LEU A 701 8.20 -27.21 47.77
N LEU A 702 8.77 -26.42 46.86
CA LEU A 702 9.58 -26.94 45.76
C LEU A 702 10.91 -27.51 46.21
N ILE A 703 11.57 -26.87 47.18
CA ILE A 703 12.80 -27.38 47.82
C ILE A 703 12.49 -28.71 48.54
N ASN A 704 11.44 -28.76 49.37
CA ASN A 704 11.04 -29.98 50.11
C ASN A 704 10.55 -31.14 49.22
N LYS A 705 10.23 -30.89 47.94
CA LYS A 705 9.79 -31.91 46.98
C LYS A 705 10.88 -32.34 46.00
N ALA A 706 12.02 -31.65 45.97
CA ALA A 706 13.17 -32.02 45.18
C ALA A 706 13.98 -33.16 45.84
N PRO A 707 14.75 -33.95 45.05
CA PRO A 707 15.79 -34.81 45.60
C PRO A 707 16.83 -34.00 46.39
N GLU A 708 17.34 -34.56 47.48
CA GLU A 708 18.28 -33.92 48.43
C GLU A 708 19.47 -33.23 47.72
N GLU A 709 20.17 -33.94 46.82
CA GLU A 709 21.29 -33.40 46.01
C GLU A 709 20.91 -32.20 45.11
N LEU A 710 19.64 -32.10 44.69
CA LEU A 710 19.13 -30.98 43.89
C LEU A 710 18.63 -29.84 44.76
N ALA A 711 18.01 -30.13 45.91
CA ALA A 711 17.58 -29.15 46.89
C ALA A 711 18.78 -28.35 47.42
N ASP A 712 19.84 -29.04 47.85
CA ASP A 712 21.09 -28.42 48.31
C ASP A 712 21.71 -27.55 47.21
N SER A 713 21.81 -28.07 45.98
CA SER A 713 22.37 -27.30 44.86
C SER A 713 21.52 -26.09 44.45
N TRP A 714 20.20 -26.08 44.68
CA TRP A 714 19.36 -24.90 44.46
C TRP A 714 19.52 -23.88 45.59
N ILE A 715 19.74 -24.32 46.83
CA ILE A 715 20.01 -23.43 47.97
C ILE A 715 21.35 -22.73 47.78
N GLU A 716 22.43 -23.46 47.42
CA GLU A 716 23.74 -22.88 47.11
C GLU A 716 23.67 -21.89 45.94
N ASP A 717 22.97 -22.24 44.85
CA ASP A 717 22.77 -21.33 43.73
C ASP A 717 21.99 -20.06 44.14
N LEU A 718 20.96 -20.19 45.00
CA LEU A 718 20.15 -19.07 45.48
C LEU A 718 20.93 -18.11 46.39
N GLU A 719 21.84 -18.60 47.24
CA GLU A 719 22.74 -17.73 48.03
C GLU A 719 23.66 -16.86 47.15
N SER A 720 23.95 -17.30 45.92
CA SER A 720 24.74 -16.53 44.95
C SER A 720 23.95 -15.43 44.22
N ILE A 721 22.61 -15.46 44.28
CA ILE A 721 21.74 -14.57 43.51
C ILE A 721 21.46 -13.29 44.31
N GLY A 722 21.87 -12.16 43.73
CA GLY A 722 21.59 -10.82 44.25
C GLY A 722 20.16 -10.36 43.96
N ALA A 723 19.96 -9.03 43.90
CA ALA A 723 18.66 -8.45 43.58
C ALA A 723 18.14 -8.92 42.21
N VAL A 724 16.98 -9.58 42.21
CA VAL A 724 16.32 -10.12 41.01
C VAL A 724 15.61 -9.00 40.25
N ASP A 725 15.75 -8.98 38.92
CA ASP A 725 14.98 -8.10 38.05
C ASP A 725 13.52 -8.56 37.90
N GLU A 726 12.56 -7.64 38.02
CA GLU A 726 11.13 -7.90 37.87
C GLU A 726 10.78 -8.46 36.48
N GLY A 727 11.48 -8.01 35.43
CA GLY A 727 11.30 -8.51 34.06
C GLY A 727 11.68 -9.99 33.94
N ASN A 728 12.87 -10.35 34.41
CA ASN A 728 13.37 -11.72 34.43
C ASN A 728 12.52 -12.65 35.31
N SER A 729 12.15 -12.21 36.53
CA SER A 729 11.21 -12.92 37.42
C SER A 729 9.87 -13.20 36.72
N ARG A 730 9.31 -12.20 36.03
CA ARG A 730 8.05 -12.35 35.30
C ARG A 730 8.19 -13.30 34.11
N MET A 731 9.28 -13.25 33.35
CA MET A 731 9.54 -14.21 32.27
C MET A 731 9.68 -15.64 32.79
N ALA A 732 10.37 -15.84 33.92
CA ALA A 732 10.50 -17.12 34.59
C ALA A 732 9.14 -17.67 35.06
N SER A 733 8.32 -16.82 35.68
CA SER A 733 6.94 -17.15 36.07
C SER A 733 6.05 -17.50 34.86
N MET A 734 6.22 -16.82 33.73
CA MET A 734 5.54 -17.18 32.47
C MET A 734 6.05 -18.49 31.86
N LYS A 735 7.31 -18.89 32.06
CA LYS A 735 7.79 -20.24 31.70
C LYS A 735 7.07 -21.31 32.55
N VAL A 736 6.86 -21.06 33.84
CA VAL A 736 6.10 -21.96 34.75
C VAL A 736 4.64 -22.09 34.34
N THR A 737 3.89 -20.99 34.23
CA THR A 737 2.44 -21.06 33.92
C THR A 737 2.17 -21.66 32.54
N ASN A 738 3.04 -21.44 31.54
CA ASN A 738 2.92 -22.12 30.25
C ASN A 738 3.17 -23.63 30.32
N ARG A 739 4.03 -24.12 31.24
CA ARG A 739 4.19 -25.57 31.48
C ARG A 739 2.94 -26.18 32.13
N ILE A 740 2.37 -25.52 33.15
CA ILE A 740 1.09 -25.94 33.76
C ILE A 740 -0.02 -25.96 32.71
N ARG A 741 -0.10 -24.92 31.86
CA ARG A 741 -1.06 -24.82 30.75
C ARG A 741 -0.89 -25.94 29.72
N ASN A 742 0.33 -26.41 29.47
CA ASN A 742 0.56 -27.57 28.60
C ASN A 742 0.07 -28.89 29.21
N LEU A 743 0.27 -29.12 30.53
CA LEU A 743 -0.30 -30.28 31.22
C LEU A 743 -1.84 -30.27 31.17
N ALA A 744 -2.45 -29.10 31.33
CA ALA A 744 -3.90 -28.93 31.20
C ALA A 744 -4.40 -29.21 29.77
N ASN A 745 -3.75 -28.65 28.75
CA ASN A 745 -4.08 -28.89 27.34
C ASN A 745 -3.95 -30.37 26.93
N ASN A 746 -3.01 -31.10 27.56
CA ASN A 746 -2.81 -32.53 27.36
C ASN A 746 -3.81 -33.40 28.15
N GLY A 747 -4.70 -32.80 28.96
CA GLY A 747 -5.66 -33.52 29.80
C GLY A 747 -5.04 -34.22 31.02
N VAL A 748 -3.80 -33.89 31.39
CA VAL A 748 -3.08 -34.49 32.52
C VAL A 748 -3.58 -33.91 33.85
N ILE A 749 -3.98 -32.63 33.86
CA ILE A 749 -4.55 -31.94 35.02
C ILE A 749 -5.85 -31.21 34.65
N SER A 750 -6.78 -31.14 35.60
CA SER A 750 -8.05 -30.42 35.44
C SER A 750 -7.98 -29.05 36.10
N LEU A 751 -7.83 -27.99 35.29
CA LEU A 751 -7.76 -26.61 35.81
C LEU A 751 -9.03 -26.21 36.56
N LEU A 752 -10.20 -26.71 36.15
CA LEU A 752 -11.45 -26.41 36.84
C LEU A 752 -11.46 -26.97 38.26
N GLU A 753 -11.09 -28.24 38.45
CA GLU A 753 -11.05 -28.87 39.77
C GLU A 753 -10.01 -28.21 40.68
N ILE A 754 -8.82 -27.87 40.15
CA ILE A 754 -7.78 -27.20 40.92
C ILE A 754 -8.19 -25.77 41.30
N ASN A 755 -8.73 -24.99 40.36
CA ASN A 755 -9.20 -23.64 40.65
C ASN A 755 -10.43 -23.67 41.59
N ASP A 756 -11.32 -24.67 41.49
CA ASP A 756 -12.38 -24.86 42.49
C ASP A 756 -11.81 -25.18 43.87
N MET A 757 -10.71 -25.94 44.02
CA MET A 757 -10.04 -26.11 45.32
C MET A 757 -9.46 -24.78 45.86
N ILE A 758 -8.73 -24.03 45.02
CA ILE A 758 -8.10 -22.74 45.37
C ILE A 758 -9.15 -21.70 45.81
N PHE A 759 -10.29 -21.63 45.13
CA PHE A 759 -11.33 -20.63 45.35
C PHE A 759 -12.44 -21.05 46.32
N SER A 760 -12.45 -22.29 46.84
CA SER A 760 -13.48 -22.75 47.80
C SER A 760 -13.03 -22.73 49.27
N GLN A 761 -11.73 -22.53 49.55
CA GLN A 761 -11.23 -22.46 50.93
C GLN A 761 -11.30 -21.03 51.49
N ASP A 762 -12.31 -20.72 52.31
CA ASP A 762 -12.28 -19.57 53.26
C ASP A 762 -13.25 -19.79 54.44
N HIS A 763 -12.97 -20.76 55.33
CA HIS A 763 -13.55 -20.85 56.68
C HIS A 763 -12.57 -21.60 57.63
N GLY A 764 -11.69 -20.85 58.30
CA GLY A 764 -10.77 -21.40 59.31
C GLY A 764 -9.89 -20.31 59.94
N SER A 765 -9.74 -20.34 61.26
CA SER A 765 -8.83 -19.48 62.03
C SER A 765 -7.40 -20.04 62.05
N PRO A 766 -6.36 -19.21 62.27
CA PRO A 766 -4.96 -19.62 62.19
C PRO A 766 -4.48 -20.39 63.44
N GLU A 767 -5.15 -21.49 63.79
CA GLU A 767 -4.76 -22.40 64.87
C GLU A 767 -4.77 -23.89 64.44
N ASP A 768 -5.53 -24.28 63.41
CA ASP A 768 -5.69 -25.68 62.97
C ASP A 768 -4.85 -26.04 61.70
N GLN A 769 -3.52 -25.92 61.76
CA GLN A 769 -2.65 -26.23 60.60
C GLN A 769 -1.96 -27.62 60.64
N ASP A 770 -2.30 -28.46 61.62
CA ASP A 770 -1.77 -29.83 61.81
C ASP A 770 -2.70 -30.92 61.23
N TYR A 771 -3.13 -30.82 59.96
CA TYR A 771 -3.76 -31.96 59.26
C TYR A 771 -3.61 -31.95 57.72
N MET A 772 -2.52 -32.53 57.23
CA MET A 772 -2.41 -32.95 55.82
C MET A 772 -3.11 -34.31 55.64
N PRO A 773 -4.09 -34.45 54.72
CA PRO A 773 -4.73 -35.73 54.47
C PRO A 773 -3.79 -36.66 53.66
N SER A 774 -3.33 -37.74 54.30
CA SER A 774 -2.56 -38.79 53.62
C SER A 774 -3.42 -39.51 52.58
N LEU A 775 -3.09 -39.35 51.30
CA LEU A 775 -3.65 -40.16 50.21
C LEU A 775 -2.88 -41.48 50.11
N ASP A 776 -3.56 -42.59 50.38
CA ASP A 776 -2.96 -43.92 50.57
C ASP A 776 -2.21 -44.46 49.33
N SER A 777 -1.09 -45.13 49.61
CA SER A 777 -0.21 -45.76 48.62
C SER A 777 -0.55 -47.24 48.38
N HIS A 778 -1.55 -47.51 47.53
CA HIS A 778 -1.87 -48.87 47.09
C HIS A 778 -2.17 -49.01 45.60
N VAL A 779 -1.82 -50.20 45.05
CA VAL A 779 -1.85 -50.59 43.62
C VAL A 779 -0.78 -49.84 42.80
N VAL A 780 0.20 -50.48 42.14
CA VAL A 780 0.27 -51.83 41.53
C VAL A 780 1.45 -52.66 42.07
N ALA A 781 1.23 -53.96 42.30
CA ALA A 781 2.31 -54.95 42.51
C ALA A 781 1.86 -56.41 42.18
N ALA A 782 1.14 -56.60 41.07
CA ALA A 782 0.82 -57.91 40.46
C ALA A 782 0.40 -57.70 38.99
#